data_AF-A0A3S9SK96-F1
#
_entry.id   AF-A0A3S9SK96-F1
#
_cell.length_a   1.000
_cell.length_b   1.000
_cell.length_c   1.000
_cell.angle_alpha   90.00
_cell.angle_beta   90.00
_cell.angle_gamma   90.00
#
_symmetry.space_group_name_H-M   'P 1'
#
loop_
_entity.id
_entity.type
_entity.pdbx_description
1 polymer ?
#
loop_
_entity_poly.entity_id
_entity_poly.type
_entity_poly.pdbx_seq_one_letter_code
_entity_poly.pdbx_strand_id
1 'polypeptide(L)'
;MRPNTLNMINGAGFGAKLNPVGYIESSAQWNIASVFASLGGTDHFDKNKITNLIGDKNIDFVANNWFVGLKQPGQTIETFIEKASLYETFGHASGQMSDAMVVASLFAALDSRLDNSVQTIFEKLMPLFKAAAGQENLSLERLVYMLDKLLHGNNAVNISDPDNRNGLYERVTALKNTITKLRQKNGNFRIELLTDHQDLLQKATQDNEEGKAYRYALRELNPFAVIGADYSQHGNLGLHSSANLGGMTEAYLNSRKEMLNWQNIYGLFNVKYDKRLNDNTITEGLRSSYHLEIVNQIKEKLPSYDSLNMLPANSKGDWVYEDTALGLKLDIDGRNSTDLSRHYIRFGGNAEGNLSGGDLEDRLFGDNRDNTLAGNQGNDYMEGGIGNDTYYIEDSDTVVDSDGKGKIIFRESGLASAILPTVQAEHFVRSEGETEIWNSADENGKTDNRLTARKIGNDLEIWRSNSINDKVLIKNFFRQASAANNGSLSLLGITLADAVPTEERPFLDTVAYAGEANLYNTFNLSGQQRFSIIGGSRDDLVFANGAQAARIDAGAGNDRIYGSYGADTIYGGSGSDYINGSPGVIAGTGRTAEQQAEDRDFLVGGAGRDVVVGMAGDDIIHTGEVGEHLLTAGSGEAGDLASGGLGDDKIYGSIANDLLAGSEGGDTVYGGAGDDVILGDALYRLASRSLTVYQEGTITGPEYGPGSGIGGIGHVAPPSYHTPGWAWNIIIRMANGNTGCPMPPPALIRIWTNGRFPSTTKRATMPSLRPSLPSMKTTGWLQAAVPTIYTADTVTT
;
A
#
# COMPACT_ATOMS: atom_id res chain seq x y z
N MET A 1 33.23 -28.91 0.13
CA MET A 1 32.80 -30.26 -0.32
C MET A 1 33.32 -31.30 0.66
N ARG A 2 32.47 -32.28 1.06
CA ARG A 2 32.80 -33.29 2.09
C ARG A 2 33.76 -34.39 1.56
N PRO A 3 34.54 -35.07 2.41
CA PRO A 3 35.68 -35.90 1.99
C PRO A 3 35.37 -37.28 1.37
N ASN A 4 34.10 -37.66 1.18
CA ASN A 4 33.73 -39.08 0.95
C ASN A 4 33.03 -39.39 -0.40
N THR A 5 33.02 -38.45 -1.36
CA THR A 5 32.52 -38.69 -2.72
C THR A 5 33.66 -38.56 -3.73
N LEU A 6 33.95 -39.63 -4.47
CA LEU A 6 34.96 -39.65 -5.53
C LEU A 6 34.34 -39.03 -6.80
N ASN A 7 34.37 -37.70 -6.91
CA ASN A 7 33.85 -37.00 -8.09
C ASN A 7 34.92 -37.03 -9.20
N MET A 8 34.65 -37.74 -10.30
CA MET A 8 35.50 -37.72 -11.50
C MET A 8 34.96 -36.69 -12.50
N ILE A 9 35.69 -35.60 -12.73
CA ILE A 9 35.43 -34.70 -13.85
C ILE A 9 36.01 -35.38 -15.09
N ASN A 10 35.16 -36.11 -15.82
CA ASN A 10 35.62 -36.86 -16.99
C ASN A 10 35.68 -35.94 -18.22
N GLY A 11 36.72 -35.11 -18.27
CA GLY A 11 37.19 -34.53 -19.51
C GLY A 11 38.18 -35.49 -20.16
N ALA A 12 37.81 -36.03 -21.31
CA ALA A 12 38.55 -36.95 -22.16
C ALA A 12 38.53 -38.41 -21.70
N GLY A 13 37.78 -39.21 -22.48
CA GLY A 13 38.12 -40.62 -22.65
C GLY A 13 39.62 -40.76 -22.95
N PHE A 14 40.20 -41.85 -22.46
CA PHE A 14 41.62 -42.19 -22.55
C PHE A 14 42.15 -42.08 -23.99
N GLY A 15 42.62 -40.88 -24.35
CA GLY A 15 43.22 -40.56 -25.63
C GLY A 15 44.53 -39.82 -25.41
N ALA A 16 45.61 -40.56 -25.16
CA ALA A 16 46.94 -39.99 -25.14
C ALA A 16 47.39 -39.61 -26.56
N LYS A 17 48.11 -38.49 -26.67
CA LYS A 17 48.67 -37.87 -27.89
C LYS A 17 49.55 -38.75 -28.80
N LEU A 18 49.69 -40.05 -28.53
CA LEU A 18 50.58 -40.98 -29.25
C LEU A 18 49.92 -42.29 -29.71
N ASN A 19 48.58 -42.42 -29.70
CA ASN A 19 47.95 -43.65 -30.22
C ASN A 19 46.84 -43.39 -31.24
N PRO A 20 47.16 -43.22 -32.53
CA PRO A 20 46.17 -42.95 -33.57
C PRO A 20 45.34 -44.18 -33.97
N VAL A 21 45.71 -45.40 -33.57
CA VAL A 21 44.97 -46.62 -33.92
C VAL A 21 45.17 -47.71 -32.84
N GLY A 22 44.64 -47.50 -31.63
CA GLY A 22 44.54 -48.57 -30.63
C GLY A 22 43.22 -49.30 -30.82
N TYR A 23 43.26 -50.53 -31.33
CA TYR A 23 42.09 -51.40 -31.49
C TYR A 23 41.17 -51.35 -30.26
N ILE A 24 39.95 -50.83 -30.46
CA ILE A 24 38.83 -51.09 -29.57
C ILE A 24 38.44 -52.53 -29.89
N GLU A 25 38.79 -53.50 -29.04
CA GLU A 25 38.24 -54.83 -29.22
C GLU A 25 36.72 -54.77 -29.00
N SER A 26 36.00 -55.59 -29.75
CA SER A 26 34.52 -55.67 -29.83
C SER A 26 33.80 -56.00 -28.52
N SER A 27 34.52 -56.08 -27.41
CA SER A 27 33.99 -56.33 -26.07
C SER A 27 34.19 -55.10 -25.17
N ALA A 28 33.08 -54.41 -24.88
CA ALA A 28 33.03 -53.31 -23.91
C ALA A 28 33.57 -53.72 -22.52
N GLN A 29 33.46 -55.00 -22.15
CA GLN A 29 33.95 -55.51 -20.87
C GLN A 29 35.47 -55.49 -20.75
N TRP A 30 36.21 -55.72 -21.84
CA TRP A 30 37.68 -55.76 -21.81
C TRP A 30 38.31 -54.36 -21.79
N ASN A 31 37.70 -53.39 -22.47
CA ASN A 31 38.13 -51.99 -22.46
C ASN A 31 37.93 -51.37 -21.06
N ILE A 32 36.80 -51.69 -20.43
CA ILE A 32 36.48 -51.38 -19.03
C ILE A 32 37.53 -52.03 -18.10
N ALA A 33 37.75 -53.34 -18.20
CA ALA A 33 38.69 -54.06 -17.33
C ALA A 33 40.14 -53.54 -17.41
N SER A 34 40.60 -53.10 -18.58
CA SER A 34 41.97 -52.60 -18.79
C SER A 34 42.22 -51.22 -18.18
N VAL A 35 41.19 -50.36 -18.19
CA VAL A 35 41.19 -49.07 -17.49
C VAL A 35 41.11 -49.28 -15.97
N PHE A 36 40.30 -50.23 -15.51
CA PHE A 36 40.19 -50.51 -14.07
C PHE A 36 41.41 -51.21 -13.49
N ALA A 37 42.11 -52.04 -14.28
CA ALA A 37 43.38 -52.63 -13.88
C ALA A 37 44.50 -51.57 -13.68
N SER A 38 44.50 -50.49 -14.47
CA SER A 38 45.47 -49.40 -14.33
C SER A 38 45.15 -48.42 -13.18
N LEU A 39 43.91 -48.47 -12.65
CA LEU A 39 43.45 -47.69 -11.49
C LEU A 39 43.38 -48.48 -10.17
N GLY A 40 43.88 -49.73 -10.14
CA GLY A 40 44.00 -50.54 -8.91
C GLY A 40 42.98 -51.68 -8.75
N GLY A 41 42.21 -52.02 -9.79
CA GLY A 41 41.37 -53.23 -9.83
C GLY A 41 39.89 -53.03 -9.49
N THR A 42 39.09 -54.06 -9.79
CA THR A 42 37.61 -54.08 -9.78
C THR A 42 36.96 -54.04 -8.40
N ASP A 43 37.70 -54.29 -7.33
CA ASP A 43 37.14 -54.54 -5.99
C ASP A 43 36.85 -53.24 -5.20
N HIS A 44 37.20 -52.09 -5.78
CA HIS A 44 37.03 -50.76 -5.19
C HIS A 44 36.28 -49.76 -6.09
N PHE A 45 35.83 -50.17 -7.26
CA PHE A 45 35.14 -49.29 -8.21
C PHE A 45 33.62 -49.37 -8.05
N ASP A 46 33.09 -48.65 -7.06
CA ASP A 46 31.66 -48.50 -6.89
C ASP A 46 31.10 -47.53 -7.94
N LYS A 47 30.51 -48.07 -9.01
CA LYS A 47 29.90 -47.28 -10.08
C LYS A 47 28.86 -46.28 -9.58
N ASN A 48 28.22 -46.54 -8.45
CA ASN A 48 27.21 -45.64 -7.87
C ASN A 48 27.85 -44.40 -7.21
N LYS A 49 29.18 -44.36 -7.07
CA LYS A 49 29.93 -43.20 -6.57
C LYS A 49 30.52 -42.32 -7.66
N ILE A 50 30.31 -42.66 -8.94
CA ILE A 50 30.81 -41.90 -10.09
C ILE A 50 29.73 -40.94 -10.55
N THR A 51 30.13 -39.68 -10.67
CA THR A 51 29.29 -38.60 -11.18
C THR A 51 29.98 -37.99 -12.39
N ASN A 52 29.41 -38.18 -13.57
CA ASN A 52 29.88 -37.60 -14.82
C ASN A 52 29.21 -36.23 -15.01
N LEU A 53 29.98 -35.16 -15.05
CA LEU A 53 29.48 -33.82 -15.36
C LEU A 53 29.54 -33.62 -16.88
N ILE A 54 28.46 -33.13 -17.47
CA ILE A 54 28.41 -32.77 -18.90
C ILE A 54 27.81 -31.38 -19.08
N GLY A 55 28.16 -30.70 -20.18
CA GLY A 55 27.54 -29.42 -20.53
C GLY A 55 26.14 -29.62 -21.13
N ASP A 56 25.18 -28.79 -20.74
CA ASP A 56 23.75 -28.88 -21.13
C ASP A 56 23.46 -28.59 -22.61
N LYS A 57 24.38 -27.94 -23.34
CA LYS A 57 24.21 -27.58 -24.77
C LYS A 57 25.06 -28.40 -25.74
N ASN A 58 26.03 -29.19 -25.25
CA ASN A 58 26.92 -29.95 -26.13
C ASN A 58 26.27 -31.27 -26.56
N ILE A 59 26.63 -31.74 -27.75
CA ILE A 59 26.28 -33.10 -28.19
C ILE A 59 26.81 -34.09 -27.16
N ASP A 60 25.99 -35.05 -26.75
CA ASP A 60 26.34 -36.13 -25.82
C ASP A 60 27.26 -37.20 -26.46
N PHE A 61 28.29 -36.73 -27.17
CA PHE A 61 29.48 -37.49 -27.46
C PHE A 61 30.34 -37.66 -26.19
N VAL A 62 30.15 -36.77 -25.21
CA VAL A 62 30.97 -36.62 -24.00
C VAL A 62 30.66 -37.66 -22.91
N ALA A 63 29.39 -38.00 -22.63
CA ALA A 63 29.06 -39.14 -21.76
C ALA A 63 29.08 -40.48 -22.51
N ASN A 64 29.29 -40.42 -23.83
CA ASN A 64 29.51 -41.57 -24.71
C ASN A 64 28.28 -42.52 -24.74
N ASN A 65 27.09 -41.95 -24.53
CA ASN A 65 25.77 -42.58 -24.71
C ASN A 65 25.25 -42.51 -26.15
N TRP A 66 26.11 -42.14 -27.10
CA TRP A 66 25.79 -42.12 -28.52
C TRP A 66 25.64 -43.54 -29.08
N PHE A 67 24.91 -43.67 -30.20
CA PHE A 67 24.59 -44.88 -30.98
C PHE A 67 25.78 -45.83 -31.30
N VAL A 68 27.03 -45.44 -30.99
CA VAL A 68 28.27 -46.17 -31.30
C VAL A 68 29.13 -46.37 -30.02
N GLY A 69 28.53 -46.79 -28.90
CA GLY A 69 29.07 -47.93 -28.16
C GLY A 69 30.02 -47.77 -26.96
N LEU A 70 29.94 -46.75 -26.11
CA LEU A 70 30.67 -46.74 -24.82
C LEU A 70 29.91 -46.00 -23.69
N LYS A 71 28.87 -46.61 -23.12
CA LYS A 71 28.13 -46.02 -21.97
C LYS A 71 29.03 -45.85 -20.74
N GLN A 72 29.26 -44.61 -20.30
CA GLN A 72 30.01 -44.35 -19.07
C GLN A 72 29.25 -44.89 -17.84
N PRO A 73 29.93 -45.61 -16.90
CA PRO A 73 29.32 -46.03 -15.66
C PRO A 73 29.11 -44.84 -14.72
N GLY A 74 28.05 -44.88 -13.92
CA GLY A 74 27.72 -43.83 -12.96
C GLY A 74 26.53 -42.97 -13.36
N GLN A 75 26.26 -41.96 -12.55
CA GLN A 75 25.22 -40.98 -12.80
C GLN A 75 25.78 -39.85 -13.67
N THR A 76 24.94 -39.28 -14.54
CA THR A 76 25.27 -38.08 -15.31
C THR A 76 24.53 -36.88 -14.74
N ILE A 77 25.21 -35.76 -14.59
CA ILE A 77 24.64 -34.48 -14.17
C ILE A 77 24.97 -33.45 -15.24
N GLU A 78 23.95 -32.77 -15.72
CA GLU A 78 24.12 -31.63 -16.62
C GLU A 78 24.53 -30.39 -15.84
N THR A 79 25.47 -29.65 -16.41
CA THR A 79 25.99 -28.38 -15.93
C THR A 79 25.80 -27.34 -17.01
N PHE A 80 25.50 -26.11 -16.62
CA PHE A 80 25.27 -25.04 -17.57
C PHE A 80 26.57 -24.72 -18.31
N ILE A 81 26.50 -24.64 -19.62
CA ILE A 81 27.52 -24.03 -20.47
C ILE A 81 26.87 -22.92 -21.27
N GLU A 82 27.60 -21.84 -21.52
CA GLU A 82 27.08 -20.67 -22.21
C GLU A 82 26.93 -20.92 -23.71
N LYS A 83 27.89 -21.63 -24.30
CA LYS A 83 27.95 -21.89 -25.73
C LYS A 83 28.32 -23.34 -26.04
N ALA A 84 27.64 -23.90 -27.04
CA ALA A 84 28.05 -25.13 -27.69
C ALA A 84 29.00 -24.83 -28.87
N SER A 85 30.09 -25.56 -28.97
CA SER A 85 31.07 -25.40 -30.06
C SER A 85 31.77 -26.72 -30.34
N LEU A 86 31.94 -27.08 -31.62
CA LEU A 86 32.67 -28.30 -32.03
C LEU A 86 34.10 -28.37 -31.44
N TYR A 87 34.78 -27.23 -31.27
CA TYR A 87 36.12 -27.17 -30.67
C TYR A 87 36.07 -27.37 -29.14
N GLU A 88 35.00 -26.90 -28.50
CA GLU A 88 34.77 -27.10 -27.06
C GLU A 88 34.23 -28.50 -26.77
N THR A 89 33.56 -29.15 -27.72
CA THR A 89 33.12 -30.55 -27.63
C THR A 89 34.31 -31.51 -27.43
N PHE A 90 35.48 -31.22 -28.02
CA PHE A 90 36.71 -31.99 -27.78
C PHE A 90 37.42 -31.64 -26.46
N GLY A 91 37.26 -30.40 -25.98
CA GLY A 91 37.70 -29.97 -24.64
C GLY A 91 36.65 -30.21 -23.55
N HIS A 92 35.55 -30.91 -23.87
CA HIS A 92 34.41 -31.17 -23.00
C HIS A 92 33.76 -29.92 -22.37
N ALA A 93 33.96 -28.74 -22.96
CA ALA A 93 33.60 -27.45 -22.37
C ALA A 93 34.06 -27.29 -20.90
N SER A 94 35.16 -27.94 -20.51
CA SER A 94 35.59 -28.03 -19.10
C SER A 94 35.86 -26.66 -18.47
N GLY A 95 36.25 -25.66 -19.27
CA GLY A 95 36.36 -24.27 -18.85
C GLY A 95 35.01 -23.69 -18.41
N GLN A 96 34.03 -23.69 -19.31
CA GLN A 96 32.68 -23.17 -19.02
C GLN A 96 31.99 -23.95 -17.88
N MET A 97 32.20 -25.26 -17.80
CA MET A 97 31.70 -26.06 -16.69
C MET A 97 32.36 -25.67 -15.36
N SER A 98 33.66 -25.34 -15.37
CA SER A 98 34.36 -24.83 -14.18
C SER A 98 33.82 -23.47 -13.76
N ASP A 99 33.53 -22.60 -14.73
CA ASP A 99 32.91 -21.29 -14.49
C ASP A 99 31.54 -21.46 -13.81
N ALA A 100 30.68 -22.33 -14.35
CA ALA A 100 29.38 -22.64 -13.77
C ALA A 100 29.48 -23.25 -12.36
N MET A 101 30.47 -24.12 -12.10
CA MET A 101 30.71 -24.68 -10.76
C MET A 101 31.18 -23.62 -9.76
N VAL A 102 32.04 -22.69 -10.19
CA VAL A 102 32.53 -21.60 -9.33
C VAL A 102 31.38 -20.68 -8.95
N VAL A 103 30.53 -20.28 -9.91
CA VAL A 103 29.33 -19.49 -9.65
C VAL A 103 28.32 -20.25 -8.80
N ALA A 104 28.07 -21.54 -9.08
CA ALA A 104 27.21 -22.37 -8.23
C ALA A 104 27.71 -22.42 -6.77
N SER A 105 29.04 -22.45 -6.57
CA SER A 105 29.64 -22.40 -5.23
C SER A 105 29.42 -21.07 -4.50
N LEU A 106 29.21 -19.96 -5.23
CA LEU A 106 28.85 -18.67 -4.66
C LEU A 106 27.42 -18.69 -4.12
N PHE A 107 26.47 -19.14 -4.94
CA PHE A 107 25.06 -19.27 -4.53
C PHE A 107 24.90 -20.29 -3.40
N ALA A 108 25.67 -21.39 -3.39
CA ALA A 108 25.68 -22.34 -2.27
C ALA A 108 26.31 -21.78 -0.99
N ALA A 109 27.26 -20.83 -1.09
CA ALA A 109 27.79 -20.13 0.08
C ALA A 109 26.76 -19.16 0.68
N LEU A 110 25.90 -18.58 -0.18
CA LEU A 110 24.80 -17.69 0.19
C LEU A 110 23.67 -18.45 0.88
N ASP A 111 23.14 -19.50 0.24
CA ASP A 111 22.02 -20.30 0.75
C ASP A 111 22.45 -21.72 1.13
N SER A 112 22.48 -21.99 2.44
CA SER A 112 22.87 -23.29 2.99
C SER A 112 21.98 -24.47 2.57
N ARG A 113 20.75 -24.23 2.07
CA ARG A 113 19.87 -25.28 1.53
C ARG A 113 20.42 -25.91 0.26
N LEU A 114 21.38 -25.25 -0.39
CA LEU A 114 22.06 -25.74 -1.60
C LEU A 114 23.32 -26.56 -1.27
N ASP A 115 23.88 -26.52 -0.06
CA ASP A 115 25.14 -27.21 0.33
C ASP A 115 24.93 -28.71 0.66
N ASN A 116 24.19 -29.42 -0.20
CA ASN A 116 23.81 -30.83 0.00
C ASN A 116 24.53 -31.78 -0.97
N SER A 117 24.40 -31.56 -2.28
CA SER A 117 25.06 -32.36 -3.32
C SER A 117 25.19 -31.57 -4.63
N VAL A 118 26.15 -31.92 -5.49
CA VAL A 118 26.32 -31.29 -6.82
C VAL A 118 25.05 -31.43 -7.66
N GLN A 119 24.38 -32.58 -7.58
CA GLN A 119 23.10 -32.80 -8.25
C GLN A 119 22.04 -31.82 -7.81
N THR A 120 21.80 -31.72 -6.50
CA THR A 120 20.77 -30.83 -5.94
C THR A 120 21.08 -29.36 -6.23
N ILE A 121 22.36 -28.98 -6.28
CA ILE A 121 22.79 -27.63 -6.66
C ILE A 121 22.39 -27.34 -8.10
N PHE A 122 22.76 -28.19 -9.05
CA PHE A 122 22.47 -27.93 -10.46
C PHE A 122 20.99 -28.14 -10.79
N GLU A 123 20.27 -29.07 -10.16
CA GLU A 123 18.81 -29.17 -10.29
C GLU A 123 18.10 -27.86 -9.93
N LYS A 124 18.59 -27.15 -8.89
CA LYS A 124 18.01 -25.89 -8.42
C LYS A 124 18.55 -24.67 -9.16
N LEU A 125 19.82 -24.64 -9.53
CA LEU A 125 20.44 -23.45 -10.14
C LEU A 125 20.41 -23.48 -11.68
N MET A 126 20.14 -24.62 -12.31
CA MET A 126 20.03 -24.67 -13.77
C MET A 126 18.95 -23.73 -14.32
N PRO A 127 17.74 -23.65 -13.74
CA PRO A 127 16.75 -22.66 -14.18
C PRO A 127 17.27 -21.22 -14.05
N LEU A 128 17.98 -20.91 -12.97
CA LEU A 128 18.59 -19.60 -12.74
C LEU A 128 19.64 -19.24 -13.80
N PHE A 129 20.54 -20.19 -14.10
CA PHE A 129 21.59 -19.99 -15.09
C PHE A 129 21.01 -19.80 -16.50
N LYS A 130 19.95 -20.56 -16.82
CA LYS A 130 19.21 -20.41 -18.08
C LYS A 130 18.44 -19.08 -18.16
N ALA A 131 17.85 -18.63 -17.07
CA ALA A 131 17.14 -17.34 -17.01
C ALA A 131 18.08 -16.14 -17.26
N ALA A 132 19.34 -16.24 -16.83
CA ALA A 132 20.35 -15.20 -17.04
C ALA A 132 20.96 -15.17 -18.46
N ALA A 133 20.67 -16.16 -19.32
CA ALA A 133 21.40 -16.44 -20.56
C ALA A 133 21.10 -15.52 -21.76
N GLY A 134 20.32 -14.44 -21.60
CA GLY A 134 19.87 -13.59 -22.72
C GLY A 134 20.96 -12.76 -23.42
N GLN A 135 22.23 -12.89 -23.03
CA GLN A 135 23.39 -12.46 -23.82
C GLN A 135 24.40 -13.61 -23.88
N GLU A 136 24.76 -14.04 -25.11
CA GLU A 136 25.75 -15.10 -25.32
C GLU A 136 27.06 -14.76 -24.59
N ASN A 137 27.52 -15.68 -23.73
CA ASN A 137 28.80 -15.65 -23.00
C ASN A 137 28.90 -14.69 -21.79
N LEU A 138 27.81 -14.17 -21.24
CA LEU A 138 27.84 -13.27 -20.05
C LEU A 138 26.84 -13.65 -18.95
N SER A 139 26.25 -14.83 -19.04
CA SER A 139 25.16 -15.29 -18.16
C SER A 139 25.66 -15.43 -16.72
N LEU A 140 26.84 -16.00 -16.55
CA LEU A 140 27.45 -16.26 -15.23
C LEU A 140 27.98 -14.97 -14.59
N GLU A 141 28.67 -14.14 -15.38
CA GLU A 141 29.18 -12.82 -15.01
C GLU A 141 28.06 -11.91 -14.55
N ARG A 142 26.94 -11.93 -15.28
CA ARG A 142 25.75 -11.13 -14.95
C ARG A 142 25.12 -11.55 -13.64
N LEU A 143 24.98 -12.85 -13.37
CA LEU A 143 24.47 -13.34 -12.08
C LEU A 143 25.37 -12.94 -10.91
N VAL A 144 26.69 -13.02 -11.11
CA VAL A 144 27.67 -12.56 -10.12
C VAL A 144 27.57 -11.04 -9.92
N TYR A 145 27.43 -10.26 -10.99
CA TYR A 145 27.24 -8.81 -10.93
C TYR A 145 25.93 -8.42 -10.24
N MET A 146 24.82 -9.12 -10.49
CA MET A 146 23.54 -8.88 -9.82
C MET A 146 23.65 -9.07 -8.30
N LEU A 147 24.29 -10.16 -7.87
CA LEU A 147 24.52 -10.43 -6.45
C LEU A 147 25.49 -9.40 -5.85
N ASP A 148 26.50 -8.99 -6.62
CA ASP A 148 27.44 -7.97 -6.22
C ASP A 148 26.79 -6.60 -6.02
N LYS A 149 25.94 -6.19 -6.98
CA LYS A 149 25.11 -4.98 -6.89
C LYS A 149 24.21 -5.01 -5.67
N LEU A 150 23.61 -6.16 -5.33
CA LEU A 150 22.85 -6.31 -4.10
C LEU A 150 23.71 -6.08 -2.84
N LEU A 151 24.92 -6.62 -2.79
CA LEU A 151 25.75 -6.56 -1.58
C LEU A 151 26.50 -5.23 -1.42
N HIS A 152 26.90 -4.60 -2.51
CA HIS A 152 27.78 -3.43 -2.50
C HIS A 152 27.17 -2.16 -3.15
N GLY A 153 25.94 -2.23 -3.66
CA GLY A 153 25.25 -1.11 -4.29
C GLY A 153 26.04 -0.56 -5.49
N ASN A 154 26.24 0.75 -5.52
CA ASN A 154 26.98 1.45 -6.58
C ASN A 154 28.49 1.10 -6.63
N ASN A 155 29.01 0.39 -5.61
CA ASN A 155 30.41 -0.07 -5.59
C ASN A 155 30.58 -1.48 -6.18
N ALA A 156 29.55 -2.02 -6.84
CA ALA A 156 29.64 -3.28 -7.56
C ALA A 156 30.70 -3.20 -8.66
N VAL A 157 31.45 -4.29 -8.83
CA VAL A 157 32.49 -4.38 -9.85
C VAL A 157 31.88 -5.05 -11.07
N ASN A 158 31.80 -4.28 -12.15
CA ASN A 158 31.39 -4.79 -13.44
C ASN A 158 32.44 -5.80 -13.95
N ILE A 159 31.99 -7.03 -14.22
CA ILE A 159 32.81 -8.13 -14.76
C ILE A 159 32.30 -8.59 -16.13
N SER A 160 31.74 -7.68 -16.94
CA SER A 160 31.16 -7.95 -18.26
C SER A 160 32.18 -8.32 -19.37
N ASP A 161 33.39 -8.74 -19.00
CA ASP A 161 34.37 -9.26 -19.95
C ASP A 161 34.31 -10.80 -19.95
N PRO A 162 33.72 -11.42 -21.00
CA PRO A 162 33.50 -12.86 -21.07
C PRO A 162 34.81 -13.66 -21.17
N ASP A 163 35.91 -13.01 -21.55
CA ASP A 163 37.21 -13.66 -21.70
C ASP A 163 38.06 -13.56 -20.41
N ASN A 164 37.61 -12.81 -19.40
CA ASN A 164 38.34 -12.60 -18.14
C ASN A 164 37.90 -13.55 -17.01
N ARG A 165 38.22 -14.84 -17.16
CA ARG A 165 37.95 -15.86 -16.14
C ARG A 165 38.59 -15.58 -14.78
N ASN A 166 39.79 -14.98 -14.78
CA ASN A 166 40.47 -14.62 -13.53
C ASN A 166 39.66 -13.56 -12.76
N GLY A 167 39.15 -12.54 -13.46
CA GLY A 167 38.28 -11.52 -12.88
C GLY A 167 36.99 -12.12 -12.28
N LEU A 168 36.35 -13.06 -12.99
CA LEU A 168 35.19 -13.79 -12.47
C LEU A 168 35.54 -14.53 -11.16
N TYR A 169 36.62 -15.30 -11.14
CA TYR A 169 37.00 -16.14 -9.99
C TYR A 169 37.44 -15.30 -8.78
N GLU A 170 38.18 -14.21 -9.02
CA GLU A 170 38.56 -13.24 -8.00
C GLU A 170 37.31 -12.60 -7.39
N ARG A 171 36.34 -12.20 -8.22
CA ARG A 171 35.11 -11.58 -7.72
C ARG A 171 34.25 -12.55 -6.93
N VAL A 172 34.06 -13.78 -7.42
CA VAL A 172 33.35 -14.84 -6.70
C VAL A 172 34.00 -15.10 -5.34
N THR A 173 35.34 -15.16 -5.29
CA THR A 173 36.07 -15.36 -4.03
C THR A 173 35.85 -14.20 -3.06
N ALA A 174 35.90 -12.96 -3.54
CA ALA A 174 35.64 -11.77 -2.74
C ALA A 174 34.20 -11.78 -2.17
N LEU A 175 33.20 -12.07 -3.01
CA LEU A 175 31.81 -12.14 -2.58
C LEU A 175 31.56 -13.25 -1.55
N LYS A 176 32.15 -14.43 -1.71
CA LYS A 176 32.05 -15.51 -0.71
C LYS A 176 32.60 -15.08 0.65
N ASN A 177 33.70 -14.31 0.68
CA ASN A 177 34.24 -13.76 1.91
C ASN A 177 33.29 -12.74 2.54
N THR A 178 32.68 -11.85 1.74
CA THR A 178 31.66 -10.90 2.19
C THR A 178 30.45 -11.63 2.77
N ILE A 179 29.89 -12.60 2.04
CA ILE A 179 28.75 -13.41 2.46
C ILE A 179 29.05 -14.14 3.78
N THR A 180 30.24 -14.71 3.92
CA THR A 180 30.63 -15.40 5.16
C THR A 180 30.59 -14.46 6.36
N LYS A 181 31.10 -13.23 6.22
CA LYS A 181 31.05 -12.20 7.27
C LYS A 181 29.62 -11.75 7.57
N LEU A 182 28.80 -11.56 6.53
CA LEU A 182 27.41 -11.14 6.70
C LEU A 182 26.57 -12.22 7.38
N ARG A 183 26.78 -13.50 7.05
CA ARG A 183 26.08 -14.62 7.68
C ARG A 183 26.37 -14.74 9.18
N GLN A 184 27.59 -14.41 9.60
CA GLN A 184 27.94 -14.34 11.03
C GLN A 184 27.20 -13.23 11.77
N LYS A 185 26.79 -12.16 11.07
CA LYS A 185 26.15 -10.98 11.65
C LYS A 185 24.61 -11.04 11.61
N ASN A 186 24.04 -11.43 10.48
CA ASN A 186 22.63 -11.24 10.15
C ASN A 186 21.82 -12.55 9.97
N GLY A 187 22.45 -13.72 10.17
CA GLY A 187 21.78 -15.02 9.98
C GLY A 187 21.93 -15.60 8.56
N ASN A 188 21.05 -16.52 8.17
CA ASN A 188 21.15 -17.21 6.89
C ASN A 188 20.36 -16.48 5.79
N PHE A 189 20.99 -16.28 4.64
CA PHE A 189 20.33 -15.80 3.43
C PHE A 189 19.57 -16.95 2.74
N ARG A 190 18.54 -16.58 1.99
CA ARG A 190 17.73 -17.52 1.23
C ARG A 190 17.55 -17.01 -0.20
N ILE A 191 17.91 -17.83 -1.18
CA ILE A 191 17.67 -17.50 -2.60
C ILE A 191 16.32 -18.08 -3.01
N GLU A 192 15.47 -17.26 -3.59
CA GLU A 192 14.18 -17.68 -4.16
C GLU A 192 14.17 -17.32 -5.65
N LEU A 193 13.88 -18.32 -6.49
CA LEU A 193 13.80 -18.12 -7.94
C LEU A 193 12.46 -17.51 -8.31
N LEU A 194 12.46 -16.45 -9.12
CA LEU A 194 11.22 -15.77 -9.48
C LEU A 194 10.40 -16.57 -10.50
N THR A 195 11.04 -17.44 -11.28
CA THR A 195 10.37 -18.34 -12.23
C THR A 195 9.45 -19.37 -11.58
N ASP A 196 9.61 -19.62 -10.28
CA ASP A 196 8.87 -20.65 -9.55
C ASP A 196 7.57 -20.10 -8.91
N HIS A 197 7.39 -18.78 -8.90
CA HIS A 197 6.30 -18.10 -8.19
C HIS A 197 5.25 -17.55 -9.16
N GLN A 198 4.08 -18.18 -9.21
CA GLN A 198 2.90 -17.66 -9.95
C GLN A 198 2.26 -16.46 -9.23
N ASP A 199 2.52 -16.31 -7.94
CA ASP A 199 2.02 -15.27 -7.02
C ASP A 199 3.02 -14.12 -6.83
N LEU A 200 3.96 -13.94 -7.77
CA LEU A 200 5.07 -12.98 -7.62
C LEU A 200 4.62 -11.55 -7.31
N LEU A 201 3.50 -11.10 -7.90
CA LEU A 201 2.93 -9.78 -7.59
C LEU A 201 2.45 -9.72 -6.14
N GLN A 202 1.71 -10.73 -5.67
CA GLN A 202 1.24 -10.82 -4.28
C GLN A 202 2.39 -10.80 -3.29
N LYS A 203 3.50 -11.49 -3.60
CA LYS A 203 4.71 -11.46 -2.75
C LYS A 203 5.37 -10.09 -2.75
N ALA A 204 5.46 -9.45 -3.92
CA ALA A 204 6.05 -8.11 -4.05
C ALA A 204 5.18 -7.01 -3.43
N THR A 205 3.86 -7.22 -3.25
CA THR A 205 2.96 -6.25 -2.61
C THR A 205 2.83 -6.44 -1.09
N GLN A 206 3.56 -7.38 -0.48
CA GLN A 206 3.60 -7.49 0.98
C GLN A 206 4.50 -6.42 1.59
N ASP A 207 4.01 -5.66 2.57
CA ASP A 207 4.83 -4.66 3.26
C ASP A 207 5.69 -5.27 4.38
N ASN A 208 6.63 -6.11 3.99
CA ASN A 208 7.59 -6.75 4.89
C ASN A 208 8.98 -6.91 4.23
N GLU A 209 9.96 -7.39 4.98
CA GLU A 209 11.34 -7.57 4.48
C GLU A 209 11.44 -8.58 3.32
N GLU A 210 10.58 -9.60 3.28
CA GLU A 210 10.53 -10.53 2.16
C GLU A 210 9.96 -9.86 0.90
N GLY A 211 8.91 -9.05 1.03
CA GLY A 211 8.37 -8.22 -0.05
C GLY A 211 9.38 -7.25 -0.62
N LYS A 212 10.21 -6.60 0.21
CA LYS A 212 11.32 -5.74 -0.24
C LYS A 212 12.31 -6.50 -1.13
N ALA A 213 12.61 -7.75 -0.80
CA ALA A 213 13.51 -8.58 -1.60
C ALA A 213 12.94 -8.87 -3.00
N TYR A 214 11.65 -9.20 -3.10
CA TYR A 214 10.98 -9.37 -4.40
C TYR A 214 10.88 -8.06 -5.17
N ARG A 215 10.57 -6.94 -4.51
CA ARG A 215 10.52 -5.60 -5.14
C ARG A 215 11.88 -5.19 -5.72
N TYR A 216 12.96 -5.41 -4.97
CA TYR A 216 14.31 -5.18 -5.48
C TYR A 216 14.61 -6.06 -6.70
N ALA A 217 14.29 -7.36 -6.63
CA ALA A 217 14.49 -8.27 -7.74
C ALA A 217 13.72 -7.84 -9.00
N LEU A 218 12.48 -7.37 -8.84
CA LEU A 218 11.67 -6.85 -9.94
C LEU A 218 12.22 -5.54 -10.53
N ARG A 219 12.62 -4.58 -9.68
CA ARG A 219 13.20 -3.31 -10.14
C ARG A 219 14.49 -3.52 -10.93
N GLU A 220 15.39 -4.37 -10.43
CA GLU A 220 16.68 -4.64 -11.06
C GLU A 220 16.63 -5.72 -12.15
N LEU A 221 15.46 -6.31 -12.39
CA LEU A 221 15.24 -7.45 -13.28
C LEU A 221 16.18 -8.62 -12.96
N ASN A 222 16.32 -8.96 -11.68
CA ASN A 222 17.03 -10.14 -11.22
C ASN A 222 16.10 -11.36 -11.30
N PRO A 223 16.54 -12.51 -11.87
CA PRO A 223 15.73 -13.73 -11.90
C PRO A 223 15.59 -14.43 -10.53
N PHE A 224 16.13 -13.83 -9.47
CA PHE A 224 16.11 -14.33 -8.10
C PHE A 224 15.97 -13.19 -7.08
N ALA A 225 15.35 -13.49 -5.94
CA ALA A 225 15.33 -12.66 -4.75
C ALA A 225 16.25 -13.26 -3.68
N VAL A 226 16.83 -12.41 -2.83
CA VAL A 226 17.69 -12.84 -1.71
C VAL A 226 17.07 -12.38 -0.40
N ILE A 227 16.32 -13.27 0.24
CA ILE A 227 15.67 -12.98 1.52
C ILE A 227 16.72 -12.92 2.62
N GLY A 228 16.59 -11.92 3.50
CA GLY A 228 17.52 -11.65 4.60
C GLY A 228 18.68 -10.71 4.25
N ALA A 229 18.78 -10.23 3.00
CA ALA A 229 19.71 -9.18 2.61
C ALA A 229 19.31 -7.81 3.20
N ASP A 230 20.32 -6.94 3.36
CA ASP A 230 20.08 -5.54 3.78
C ASP A 230 19.77 -4.70 2.54
N TYR A 231 18.55 -4.17 2.51
CA TYR A 231 18.03 -3.38 1.40
C TYR A 231 18.07 -1.87 1.63
N SER A 232 18.54 -1.41 2.80
CA SER A 232 18.52 0.02 3.18
C SER A 232 19.33 0.92 2.24
N GLN A 233 20.38 0.39 1.61
CA GLN A 233 21.24 1.11 0.67
C GLN A 233 20.69 1.17 -0.76
N HIS A 234 19.56 0.53 -1.05
CA HIS A 234 19.03 0.36 -2.41
C HIS A 234 17.93 1.36 -2.78
N GLY A 235 17.90 2.52 -2.14
CA GLY A 235 16.88 3.54 -2.38
C GLY A 235 15.50 3.09 -1.91
N ASN A 236 14.46 3.74 -2.43
CA ASN A 236 13.09 3.42 -2.01
C ASN A 236 12.63 2.08 -2.59
N LEU A 237 12.31 1.14 -1.70
CA LEU A 237 11.70 -0.15 -1.99
C LEU A 237 10.41 -0.34 -1.20
N GLY A 238 9.90 0.72 -0.56
CA GLY A 238 8.59 0.69 0.09
C GLY A 238 7.47 0.74 -0.96
N LEU A 239 6.28 0.31 -0.57
CA LEU A 239 5.09 0.46 -1.40
C LEU A 239 4.63 1.92 -1.39
N HIS A 240 3.96 2.32 -2.48
CA HIS A 240 3.32 3.63 -2.54
C HIS A 240 2.24 3.73 -1.46
N SER A 241 2.31 4.80 -0.66
CA SER A 241 1.32 5.15 0.37
C SER A 241 1.40 6.64 0.69
N SER A 242 0.45 7.16 1.48
CA SER A 242 0.50 8.56 1.95
C SER A 242 1.78 8.90 2.72
N ALA A 243 2.35 7.93 3.44
CA ALA A 243 3.62 8.10 4.16
C ALA A 243 4.86 7.86 3.27
N ASN A 244 4.69 7.27 2.08
CA ASN A 244 5.76 6.92 1.17
C ASN A 244 5.37 7.20 -0.28
N LEU A 245 5.33 8.49 -0.60
CA LEU A 245 4.87 8.99 -1.90
C LEU A 245 5.68 8.37 -3.06
N GLY A 246 7.01 8.44 -3.06
CA GLY A 246 7.84 7.78 -4.09
C GLY A 246 7.98 6.26 -3.95
N GLY A 247 7.05 5.60 -3.28
CA GLY A 247 7.01 4.14 -3.17
C GLY A 247 6.55 3.48 -4.47
N MET A 248 6.78 2.18 -4.58
CA MET A 248 6.44 1.41 -5.79
C MET A 248 4.93 1.14 -5.86
N THR A 249 4.30 1.51 -6.97
CA THR A 249 2.89 1.19 -7.24
C THR A 249 2.73 -0.27 -7.68
N GLU A 250 1.52 -0.80 -7.54
CA GLU A 250 1.19 -2.14 -8.04
C GLU A 250 1.32 -2.22 -9.57
N ALA A 251 0.95 -1.15 -10.30
CA ALA A 251 1.08 -1.06 -11.75
C ALA A 251 2.55 -1.13 -12.20
N TYR A 252 3.45 -0.43 -11.51
CA TYR A 252 4.89 -0.52 -11.72
C TYR A 252 5.40 -1.95 -11.51
N LEU A 253 5.07 -2.55 -10.36
CA LEU A 253 5.52 -3.90 -10.00
C LEU A 253 5.00 -4.96 -10.97
N ASN A 254 3.74 -4.86 -11.41
CA ASN A 254 3.17 -5.76 -12.39
C ASN A 254 3.89 -5.64 -13.75
N SER A 255 4.17 -4.42 -14.20
CA SER A 255 4.88 -4.17 -15.46
C SER A 255 6.34 -4.67 -15.40
N ARG A 256 7.01 -4.52 -14.25
CA ARG A 256 8.35 -5.09 -14.00
C ARG A 256 8.35 -6.61 -14.03
N LYS A 257 7.34 -7.25 -13.43
CA LYS A 257 7.15 -8.71 -13.48
C LYS A 257 7.00 -9.19 -14.92
N GLU A 258 6.18 -8.52 -15.73
CA GLU A 258 6.02 -8.86 -17.15
C GLU A 258 7.35 -8.76 -17.91
N MET A 259 8.10 -7.66 -17.70
CA MET A 259 9.39 -7.46 -18.34
C MET A 259 10.41 -8.53 -17.95
N LEU A 260 10.47 -8.91 -16.66
CA LEU A 260 11.34 -10.00 -16.19
C LEU A 260 10.95 -11.34 -16.83
N ASN A 261 9.66 -11.62 -16.96
CA ASN A 261 9.19 -12.85 -17.60
C ASN A 261 9.63 -12.91 -19.07
N TRP A 262 9.51 -11.80 -19.81
CA TRP A 262 10.03 -11.72 -21.18
C TRP A 262 11.55 -11.87 -21.25
N GLN A 263 12.28 -11.23 -20.34
CA GLN A 263 13.73 -11.39 -20.25
C GLN A 263 14.14 -12.85 -20.05
N ASN A 264 13.43 -13.59 -19.18
CA ASN A 264 13.67 -15.01 -18.95
C ASN A 264 13.38 -15.84 -20.21
N ILE A 265 12.33 -15.52 -20.97
CA ILE A 265 11.99 -16.18 -22.24
C ILE A 265 13.11 -15.96 -23.27
N TYR A 266 13.60 -14.74 -23.43
CA TYR A 266 14.75 -14.44 -24.31
C TYR A 266 15.96 -15.33 -23.96
N GLY A 267 16.27 -15.47 -22.66
CA GLY A 267 17.33 -16.36 -22.18
C GLY A 267 17.08 -17.84 -22.53
N LEU A 268 15.85 -18.33 -22.33
CA LEU A 268 15.48 -19.73 -22.63
C LEU A 268 15.54 -20.09 -24.12
N PHE A 269 15.25 -19.13 -25.00
CA PHE A 269 15.35 -19.32 -26.45
C PHE A 269 16.73 -18.91 -27.00
N ASN A 270 17.65 -18.46 -26.15
CA ASN A 270 18.97 -17.96 -26.54
C ASN A 270 18.89 -16.87 -27.62
N VAL A 271 17.92 -15.96 -27.48
CA VAL A 271 17.72 -14.80 -28.35
C VAL A 271 18.37 -13.59 -27.69
N LYS A 272 19.12 -12.80 -28.46
CA LYS A 272 19.74 -11.57 -27.97
C LYS A 272 18.69 -10.49 -27.79
N TYR A 273 18.82 -9.66 -26.74
CA TYR A 273 17.86 -8.60 -26.46
C TYR A 273 17.72 -7.54 -27.57
N ASP A 274 18.78 -7.32 -28.37
CA ASP A 274 18.73 -6.42 -29.54
C ASP A 274 17.99 -7.03 -30.76
N LYS A 275 17.54 -8.28 -30.65
CA LYS A 275 16.77 -8.97 -31.69
C LYS A 275 15.30 -9.04 -31.29
N ARG A 276 14.45 -8.98 -32.31
CA ARG A 276 13.03 -9.21 -32.14
C ARG A 276 12.78 -10.69 -31.86
N LEU A 277 12.08 -10.98 -30.77
CA LEU A 277 11.63 -12.33 -30.48
C LEU A 277 10.54 -12.69 -31.49
N ASN A 278 10.71 -13.81 -32.21
CA ASN A 278 9.91 -14.23 -33.38
C ASN A 278 10.21 -13.48 -34.71
N ASP A 279 11.41 -12.93 -34.90
CA ASP A 279 11.84 -12.34 -36.18
C ASP A 279 11.96 -13.40 -37.30
N ASN A 280 10.87 -13.65 -38.02
CA ASN A 280 10.83 -14.53 -39.18
C ASN A 280 11.43 -13.82 -40.41
N THR A 281 12.75 -13.69 -40.46
CA THR A 281 13.49 -13.37 -41.71
C THR A 281 13.54 -14.55 -42.69
N ILE A 282 12.52 -15.41 -42.69
CA ILE A 282 12.29 -16.40 -43.75
C ILE A 282 11.21 -15.83 -44.68
N THR A 283 11.67 -15.32 -45.83
CA THR A 283 10.95 -15.09 -47.10
C THR A 283 9.41 -15.11 -47.06
N GLU A 284 8.81 -13.93 -47.15
CA GLU A 284 7.51 -13.47 -47.70
C GLU A 284 6.29 -14.40 -47.96
N GLY A 285 6.29 -15.70 -47.64
CA GLY A 285 5.28 -16.64 -48.14
C GLY A 285 4.30 -17.24 -47.11
N LEU A 286 4.65 -17.34 -45.83
CA LEU A 286 3.89 -18.17 -44.88
C LEU A 286 3.85 -17.54 -43.47
N ARG A 287 3.14 -16.42 -43.32
CA ARG A 287 3.07 -15.65 -42.06
C ARG A 287 2.12 -16.22 -40.98
N SER A 288 1.30 -17.24 -41.27
CA SER A 288 0.26 -17.72 -40.32
C SER A 288 0.58 -19.01 -39.56
N SER A 289 1.56 -19.81 -40.01
CA SER A 289 1.85 -21.13 -39.41
C SER A 289 2.87 -21.11 -38.27
N TYR A 290 3.73 -20.08 -38.19
CA TYR A 290 4.89 -20.07 -37.28
C TYR A 290 4.64 -19.41 -35.91
N HIS A 291 3.66 -18.51 -35.77
CA HIS A 291 3.30 -17.92 -34.47
C HIS A 291 2.72 -18.97 -33.50
N LEU A 292 1.99 -19.96 -34.02
CA LEU A 292 1.58 -21.12 -33.23
C LEU A 292 2.80 -21.93 -32.74
N GLU A 293 3.91 -21.93 -33.46
CA GLU A 293 5.06 -22.77 -33.17
C GLU A 293 5.87 -22.27 -31.97
N ILE A 294 6.14 -20.97 -31.84
CA ILE A 294 6.83 -20.44 -30.64
C ILE A 294 5.93 -20.50 -29.41
N VAL A 295 4.64 -20.18 -29.51
CA VAL A 295 3.71 -20.33 -28.38
C VAL A 295 3.62 -21.79 -27.94
N ASN A 296 3.58 -22.74 -28.89
CA ASN A 296 3.63 -24.16 -28.57
C ASN A 296 5.00 -24.58 -28.00
N GLN A 297 6.13 -24.05 -28.47
CA GLN A 297 7.46 -24.30 -27.92
C GLN A 297 7.63 -23.71 -26.51
N ILE A 298 7.04 -22.53 -26.23
CA ILE A 298 6.97 -21.94 -24.90
C ILE A 298 6.14 -22.85 -24.01
N LYS A 299 4.94 -23.27 -24.45
CA LYS A 299 4.07 -24.21 -23.71
C LYS A 299 4.74 -25.57 -23.46
N GLU A 300 5.53 -26.06 -24.42
CA GLU A 300 6.27 -27.33 -24.31
C GLU A 300 7.43 -27.21 -23.32
N LYS A 301 8.20 -26.12 -23.38
CA LYS A 301 9.34 -25.89 -22.48
C LYS A 301 8.95 -25.38 -21.09
N LEU A 302 7.78 -24.75 -20.97
CA LEU A 302 7.26 -24.15 -19.75
C LEU A 302 5.73 -24.38 -19.64
N PRO A 303 5.29 -25.60 -19.24
CA PRO A 303 3.86 -25.91 -19.11
C PRO A 303 3.15 -25.07 -18.04
N SER A 304 3.89 -24.56 -17.05
CA SER A 304 3.41 -23.65 -16.00
C SER A 304 3.31 -22.18 -16.44
N TYR A 305 3.74 -21.84 -17.66
CA TYR A 305 3.61 -20.48 -18.22
C TYR A 305 2.26 -20.25 -18.92
N ASP A 306 1.45 -21.31 -19.10
CA ASP A 306 0.13 -21.21 -19.75
C ASP A 306 -0.90 -20.42 -18.92
N SER A 307 -0.61 -20.17 -17.64
CA SER A 307 -1.43 -19.40 -16.69
C SER A 307 -1.15 -17.88 -16.69
N LEU A 308 -0.15 -17.39 -17.42
CA LEU A 308 0.35 -16.03 -17.24
C LEU A 308 -0.36 -14.94 -18.07
N ASN A 309 -1.30 -15.27 -18.98
CA ASN A 309 -2.02 -14.27 -19.81
C ASN A 309 -1.09 -13.11 -20.28
N MET A 310 0.15 -13.44 -20.71
CA MET A 310 1.26 -12.47 -20.79
C MET A 310 1.03 -11.34 -21.79
N LEU A 311 0.14 -11.57 -22.76
CA LEU A 311 -0.35 -10.57 -23.68
C LEU A 311 -1.86 -10.44 -23.43
N PRO A 312 -2.41 -9.21 -23.39
CA PRO A 312 -3.85 -9.01 -23.34
C PRO A 312 -4.52 -9.86 -24.42
N ALA A 313 -5.67 -10.45 -24.09
CA ALA A 313 -6.35 -11.42 -24.97
C ALA A 313 -6.65 -10.89 -26.39
N ASN A 314 -6.60 -9.57 -26.60
CA ASN A 314 -6.95 -8.84 -27.82
C ASN A 314 -5.85 -7.91 -28.39
N SER A 315 -4.56 -8.05 -28.09
CA SER A 315 -3.57 -7.04 -28.52
C SER A 315 -3.20 -7.15 -30.01
N LYS A 316 -3.70 -6.22 -30.83
CA LYS A 316 -3.10 -5.84 -32.12
C LYS A 316 -1.73 -5.21 -31.87
N GLY A 317 -0.83 -5.24 -32.86
CA GLY A 317 0.49 -4.60 -32.76
C GLY A 317 1.53 -5.36 -31.93
N ASP A 318 2.77 -4.89 -32.01
CA ASP A 318 3.94 -5.43 -31.31
C ASP A 318 4.09 -4.84 -29.90
N TRP A 319 4.92 -5.45 -29.06
CA TRP A 319 5.18 -4.98 -27.69
C TRP A 319 6.67 -4.68 -27.49
N VAL A 320 6.96 -3.50 -26.94
CA VAL A 320 8.32 -3.07 -26.61
C VAL A 320 8.42 -2.77 -25.13
N TYR A 321 9.26 -3.52 -24.44
CA TYR A 321 9.63 -3.23 -23.04
C TYR A 321 11.00 -2.58 -23.03
N GLU A 322 11.13 -1.44 -22.34
CA GLU A 322 12.37 -0.67 -22.30
C GLU A 322 12.65 -0.15 -20.90
N ASP A 323 13.84 -0.43 -20.39
CA ASP A 323 14.37 0.17 -19.18
C ASP A 323 15.61 0.98 -19.55
N THR A 324 15.49 2.29 -19.45
CA THR A 324 16.58 3.20 -19.80
C THR A 324 17.73 3.13 -18.79
N ALA A 325 17.45 2.97 -17.50
CA ALA A 325 18.46 2.84 -16.43
C ALA A 325 19.37 1.61 -16.65
N LEU A 326 18.77 0.50 -17.06
CA LEU A 326 19.46 -0.76 -17.33
C LEU A 326 19.98 -0.87 -18.77
N GLY A 327 19.61 0.06 -19.65
CA GLY A 327 19.93 0.01 -21.08
C GLY A 327 19.36 -1.23 -21.77
N LEU A 328 18.20 -1.72 -21.30
CA LEU A 328 17.60 -2.96 -21.76
C LEU A 328 16.35 -2.67 -22.59
N LYS A 329 16.27 -3.28 -23.77
CA LYS A 329 15.10 -3.22 -24.65
C LYS A 329 14.74 -4.64 -25.11
N LEU A 330 13.46 -4.98 -25.06
CA LEU A 330 12.90 -6.25 -25.53
C LEU A 330 11.81 -5.92 -26.57
N ASP A 331 11.87 -6.55 -27.75
CA ASP A 331 10.96 -6.31 -28.88
C ASP A 331 10.24 -7.63 -29.22
N ILE A 332 8.94 -7.68 -28.91
CA ILE A 332 8.11 -8.88 -29.00
C ILE A 332 7.09 -8.71 -30.12
N ASP A 333 7.12 -9.64 -31.07
CA ASP A 333 6.13 -9.74 -32.13
C ASP A 333 4.72 -10.05 -31.58
N GLY A 334 3.75 -9.23 -31.97
CA GLY A 334 2.35 -9.40 -31.58
C GLY A 334 1.65 -10.57 -32.27
N ARG A 335 0.34 -10.71 -32.03
CA ARG A 335 -0.49 -11.76 -32.66
C ARG A 335 -0.87 -11.48 -34.13
N ASN A 336 -0.40 -10.37 -34.72
CA ASN A 336 -0.88 -9.91 -36.03
C ASN A 336 0.26 -9.56 -37.00
N SER A 337 0.33 -10.26 -38.14
CA SER A 337 1.48 -10.21 -39.05
C SER A 337 1.56 -8.99 -40.01
N THR A 338 0.61 -8.04 -39.93
CA THR A 338 0.53 -6.88 -40.84
C THR A 338 0.46 -5.53 -40.14
N ASP A 339 0.33 -5.50 -38.82
CA ASP A 339 0.19 -4.26 -38.05
C ASP A 339 1.51 -3.95 -37.34
N LEU A 340 2.16 -2.84 -37.74
CA LEU A 340 3.46 -2.42 -37.21
C LEU A 340 3.34 -1.41 -36.06
N SER A 341 2.11 -1.13 -35.61
CA SER A 341 1.86 -0.35 -34.39
C SER A 341 2.44 -1.07 -33.17
N ARG A 342 2.84 -0.31 -32.16
CA ARG A 342 3.57 -0.84 -31.00
C ARG A 342 2.98 -0.31 -29.71
N HIS A 343 2.81 -1.20 -28.75
CA HIS A 343 2.68 -0.90 -27.33
C HIS A 343 4.08 -0.72 -26.73
N TYR A 344 4.24 0.26 -25.85
CA TYR A 344 5.47 0.62 -25.16
C TYR A 344 5.28 0.57 -23.66
N ILE A 345 6.10 -0.25 -23.00
CA ILE A 345 6.24 -0.29 -21.55
C ILE A 345 7.62 0.25 -21.21
N ARG A 346 7.69 1.51 -20.79
CA ARG A 346 8.97 2.21 -20.58
C ARG A 346 9.21 2.60 -19.13
N PHE A 347 10.43 2.37 -18.67
CA PHE A 347 10.91 2.78 -17.35
C PHE A 347 12.06 3.79 -17.49
N GLY A 348 11.90 4.95 -16.84
CA GLY A 348 12.87 6.04 -16.76
C GLY A 348 14.12 5.68 -15.94
N GLY A 349 15.22 6.41 -16.17
CA GLY A 349 16.50 6.13 -15.50
C GLY A 349 17.76 6.84 -15.99
N ASN A 350 17.78 7.40 -17.22
CA ASN A 350 18.95 8.13 -17.78
C ASN A 350 18.68 9.61 -18.04
N ALA A 351 19.71 10.38 -18.45
CA ALA A 351 19.83 11.85 -18.39
C ALA A 351 18.73 12.71 -19.05
N GLU A 352 17.82 12.13 -19.83
CA GLU A 352 16.68 12.85 -20.40
C GLU A 352 15.42 12.20 -19.86
N GLY A 353 14.73 12.88 -18.93
CA GLY A 353 13.49 12.40 -18.29
C GLY A 353 12.30 12.26 -19.24
N ASN A 354 12.53 12.23 -20.56
CA ASN A 354 11.50 12.23 -21.59
C ASN A 354 11.13 10.79 -21.97
N LEU A 355 9.90 10.38 -21.67
CA LEU A 355 9.33 9.10 -22.06
C LEU A 355 8.19 9.35 -23.04
N SER A 356 8.25 8.74 -24.21
CA SER A 356 7.16 8.76 -25.18
C SER A 356 6.54 7.38 -25.39
N GLY A 357 5.27 7.33 -25.77
CA GLY A 357 4.57 6.16 -26.27
C GLY A 357 4.54 6.09 -27.79
N GLY A 358 3.58 5.33 -28.31
CA GLY A 358 3.22 5.10 -29.70
C GLY A 358 1.76 5.48 -29.95
N ASP A 359 1.06 4.69 -30.77
CA ASP A 359 -0.33 4.95 -31.14
C ASP A 359 -1.31 3.95 -30.50
N LEU A 360 -0.82 3.13 -29.57
CA LEU A 360 -1.58 2.09 -28.86
C LEU A 360 -1.46 2.33 -27.36
N GLU A 361 -2.22 1.57 -26.57
CA GLU A 361 -2.19 1.66 -25.10
C GLU A 361 -0.79 1.37 -24.53
N ASP A 362 -0.16 2.38 -23.94
CA ASP A 362 1.19 2.35 -23.41
C ASP A 362 1.22 2.46 -21.88
N ARG A 363 2.35 2.07 -21.29
CA ARG A 363 2.63 2.34 -19.86
C ARG A 363 4.00 2.99 -19.71
N LEU A 364 4.00 4.23 -19.21
CA LEU A 364 5.20 5.02 -19.03
C LEU A 364 5.42 5.27 -17.54
N PHE A 365 6.59 4.89 -17.03
CA PHE A 365 6.97 5.05 -15.63
C PHE A 365 8.23 5.92 -15.55
N GLY A 366 8.08 7.11 -14.99
CA GLY A 366 9.16 8.03 -14.65
C GLY A 366 9.99 7.56 -13.46
N ASP A 367 10.80 8.46 -12.93
CA ASP A 367 11.70 8.20 -11.82
C ASP A 367 11.58 9.30 -10.74
N ASN A 368 12.69 9.68 -10.10
CA ASN A 368 12.66 10.67 -9.01
C ASN A 368 13.13 12.06 -9.48
N ARG A 369 13.07 12.30 -10.78
CA ARG A 369 13.50 13.54 -11.44
C ARG A 369 12.32 14.08 -12.23
N ASP A 370 12.39 15.35 -12.60
CA ASP A 370 11.39 15.97 -13.48
C ASP A 370 11.35 15.23 -14.83
N ASN A 371 10.27 14.48 -15.05
CA ASN A 371 10.01 13.70 -16.23
C ASN A 371 9.03 14.41 -17.18
N THR A 372 9.15 14.12 -18.47
CA THR A 372 8.16 14.47 -19.47
C THR A 372 7.58 13.19 -20.05
N LEU A 373 6.31 12.91 -19.79
CA LEU A 373 5.63 11.70 -20.20
C LEU A 373 4.61 12.06 -21.29
N ALA A 374 4.68 11.36 -22.42
CA ALA A 374 3.81 11.57 -23.55
C ALA A 374 3.36 10.23 -24.13
N GLY A 375 2.15 9.77 -23.77
CA GLY A 375 1.57 8.56 -24.33
C GLY A 375 1.36 8.65 -25.86
N ASN A 376 0.91 9.83 -26.32
CA ASN A 376 0.43 10.11 -27.67
C ASN A 376 -0.97 9.52 -27.89
N GLN A 377 -1.19 8.67 -28.91
CA GLN A 377 -2.53 8.11 -29.15
C GLN A 377 -2.68 6.78 -28.40
N GLY A 378 -3.92 6.44 -28.05
CA GLY A 378 -4.22 5.29 -27.22
C GLY A 378 -4.67 5.69 -25.82
N ASN A 379 -5.14 4.72 -25.04
CA ASN A 379 -5.48 4.96 -23.64
C ASN A 379 -4.28 4.63 -22.78
N ASP A 380 -3.47 5.63 -22.47
CA ASP A 380 -2.16 5.40 -21.88
C ASP A 380 -2.18 5.51 -20.36
N TYR A 381 -1.27 4.78 -19.71
CA TYR A 381 -1.03 4.91 -18.28
C TYR A 381 0.33 5.57 -18.05
N MET A 382 0.33 6.70 -17.36
CA MET A 382 1.55 7.47 -17.08
C MET A 382 1.72 7.67 -15.58
N GLU A 383 2.90 7.33 -15.08
CA GLU A 383 3.28 7.50 -13.68
C GLU A 383 4.60 8.27 -13.61
N GLY A 384 4.59 9.53 -13.18
CA GLY A 384 5.79 10.38 -13.20
C GLY A 384 6.76 10.08 -12.07
N GLY A 385 6.24 9.80 -10.87
CA GLY A 385 7.05 9.52 -9.68
C GLY A 385 7.22 10.77 -8.82
N ILE A 386 8.44 11.03 -8.35
CA ILE A 386 8.77 12.25 -7.60
C ILE A 386 9.39 13.24 -8.58
N GLY A 387 8.93 14.48 -8.58
CA GLY A 387 9.51 15.53 -9.43
C GLY A 387 8.43 16.45 -9.95
N ASN A 388 8.80 17.52 -10.64
CA ASN A 388 7.82 18.34 -11.37
C ASN A 388 7.59 17.72 -12.76
N ASP A 389 6.69 16.75 -12.81
CA ASP A 389 6.47 15.98 -14.03
C ASP A 389 5.54 16.69 -15.02
N THR A 390 5.76 16.49 -16.32
CA THR A 390 4.92 17.05 -17.39
C THR A 390 4.26 15.91 -18.16
N TYR A 391 2.93 15.86 -18.11
CA TYR A 391 2.15 14.84 -18.81
C TYR A 391 1.45 15.44 -20.03
N TYR A 392 1.64 14.81 -21.18
CA TYR A 392 0.96 15.19 -22.43
C TYR A 392 -0.18 14.23 -22.72
N ILE A 393 -1.39 14.78 -22.86
CA ILE A 393 -2.65 14.05 -23.06
C ILE A 393 -3.18 14.32 -24.46
N GLU A 394 -3.51 13.27 -25.21
CA GLU A 394 -4.11 13.38 -26.56
C GLU A 394 -5.39 12.54 -26.71
N ASP A 395 -5.47 11.37 -26.07
CA ASP A 395 -6.65 10.49 -26.04
C ASP A 395 -7.17 10.34 -24.59
N SER A 396 -7.62 9.14 -24.17
CA SER A 396 -8.19 8.88 -22.85
C SER A 396 -7.16 8.23 -21.92
N ASP A 397 -6.36 9.06 -21.28
CA ASP A 397 -5.21 8.64 -20.48
C ASP A 397 -5.50 8.55 -18.98
N THR A 398 -4.66 7.83 -18.26
CA THR A 398 -4.63 7.76 -16.79
C THR A 398 -3.29 8.27 -16.29
N VAL A 399 -3.33 9.22 -15.35
CA VAL A 399 -2.14 9.79 -14.72
C VAL A 399 -2.12 9.46 -13.24
N VAL A 400 -0.98 8.96 -12.77
CA VAL A 400 -0.66 8.77 -11.36
C VAL A 400 0.58 9.59 -11.04
N ASP A 401 0.45 10.57 -10.16
CA ASP A 401 1.59 11.33 -9.67
C ASP A 401 1.78 11.04 -8.19
N SER A 402 3.02 10.79 -7.78
CA SER A 402 3.28 10.34 -6.42
C SER A 402 3.38 11.51 -5.46
N ASP A 403 3.96 12.64 -5.87
CA ASP A 403 4.16 13.80 -4.99
C ASP A 403 3.27 15.00 -5.33
N GLY A 404 2.44 14.86 -6.36
CA GLY A 404 1.45 15.82 -6.79
C GLY A 404 2.05 17.04 -7.47
N LYS A 405 3.33 17.01 -7.85
CA LYS A 405 4.00 18.16 -8.47
C LYS A 405 4.13 17.96 -9.97
N GLY A 406 3.99 19.05 -10.72
CA GLY A 406 4.04 19.00 -12.17
C GLY A 406 2.85 19.66 -12.83
N LYS A 407 2.51 19.20 -14.02
CA LYS A 407 1.45 19.77 -14.86
C LYS A 407 0.89 18.79 -15.88
N ILE A 408 -0.38 19.00 -16.22
CA ILE A 408 -1.08 18.29 -17.29
C ILE A 408 -1.26 19.22 -18.49
N ILE A 409 -0.86 18.75 -19.67
CA ILE A 409 -0.98 19.49 -20.93
C ILE A 409 -1.75 18.64 -21.94
N PHE A 410 -2.92 19.11 -22.34
CA PHE A 410 -3.64 18.59 -23.49
C PHE A 410 -3.01 19.11 -24.78
N ARG A 411 -2.63 18.20 -25.67
CA ARG A 411 -2.16 18.53 -27.03
C ARG A 411 -2.77 17.57 -28.04
N GLU A 412 -2.62 17.86 -29.32
CA GLU A 412 -3.05 16.96 -30.39
C GLU A 412 -1.88 16.66 -31.32
N SER A 413 -1.81 15.40 -31.75
CA SER A 413 -0.99 14.96 -32.88
C SER A 413 -1.73 15.00 -34.22
N GLY A 414 -0.97 14.99 -35.31
CA GLY A 414 -1.53 14.82 -36.66
C GLY A 414 -2.40 15.99 -37.14
N LEU A 415 -3.45 15.67 -37.91
CA LEU A 415 -4.32 16.68 -38.55
C LEU A 415 -5.18 17.46 -37.53
N ALA A 416 -5.41 16.90 -36.34
CA ALA A 416 -6.17 17.55 -35.27
C ALA A 416 -5.40 18.71 -34.61
N SER A 417 -4.06 18.68 -34.63
CA SER A 417 -3.16 19.73 -34.10
C SER A 417 -3.38 21.11 -34.73
N ALA A 418 -3.88 21.17 -35.97
CA ALA A 418 -4.21 22.42 -36.64
C ALA A 418 -5.55 23.04 -36.19
N ILE A 419 -6.38 22.27 -35.49
CA ILE A 419 -7.77 22.64 -35.14
C ILE A 419 -7.92 22.85 -33.62
N LEU A 420 -7.20 22.08 -32.81
CA LEU A 420 -7.28 22.15 -31.35
C LEU A 420 -5.95 22.67 -30.78
N PRO A 421 -5.93 23.88 -30.18
CA PRO A 421 -4.72 24.44 -29.59
C PRO A 421 -4.33 23.68 -28.32
N THR A 422 -3.03 23.58 -28.06
CA THR A 422 -2.50 23.09 -26.77
C THR A 422 -3.12 23.85 -25.60
N VAL A 423 -3.55 23.11 -24.57
CA VAL A 423 -4.18 23.64 -23.35
C VAL A 423 -3.51 23.03 -22.15
N GLN A 424 -3.04 23.85 -21.21
CA GLN A 424 -2.62 23.35 -19.90
C GLN A 424 -3.84 23.35 -18.96
N ALA A 425 -3.99 22.30 -18.16
CA ALA A 425 -4.98 22.28 -17.09
C ALA A 425 -4.40 23.04 -15.88
N GLU A 426 -4.94 24.21 -15.57
CA GLU A 426 -4.45 25.07 -14.48
C GLU A 426 -5.60 25.52 -13.57
N HIS A 427 -6.46 26.44 -14.02
CA HIS A 427 -7.48 27.05 -13.17
C HIS A 427 -8.88 26.58 -13.54
N PHE A 428 -9.64 26.12 -12.54
CA PHE A 428 -11.00 25.63 -12.70
C PHE A 428 -11.94 26.29 -11.70
N VAL A 429 -13.09 26.75 -12.19
CA VAL A 429 -14.15 27.37 -11.39
C VAL A 429 -15.36 26.45 -11.38
N ARG A 430 -15.97 26.28 -10.20
CA ARG A 430 -17.13 25.41 -10.01
C ARG A 430 -18.30 25.85 -10.90
N SER A 431 -18.96 24.88 -11.53
CA SER A 431 -20.13 25.16 -12.37
C SER A 431 -21.35 25.50 -11.52
N GLU A 432 -22.16 26.45 -12.00
CA GLU A 432 -23.34 26.93 -11.27
C GLU A 432 -24.38 25.81 -11.13
N GLY A 433 -24.76 25.47 -9.89
CA GLY A 433 -25.74 24.42 -9.59
C GLY A 433 -25.18 23.00 -9.47
N GLU A 434 -23.87 22.79 -9.71
CA GLU A 434 -23.24 21.47 -9.67
C GLU A 434 -22.24 21.34 -8.52
N THR A 435 -22.33 20.24 -7.76
CA THR A 435 -21.48 19.98 -6.59
C THR A 435 -20.16 19.26 -6.90
N GLU A 436 -19.96 18.79 -8.13
CA GLU A 436 -18.79 17.98 -8.49
C GLU A 436 -18.27 18.25 -9.91
N ILE A 437 -18.62 19.40 -10.50
CA ILE A 437 -18.22 19.80 -11.86
C ILE A 437 -17.59 21.19 -11.85
N TRP A 438 -16.46 21.34 -12.54
CA TRP A 438 -15.75 22.61 -12.72
C TRP A 438 -15.41 22.85 -14.20
N ASN A 439 -15.40 24.11 -14.61
CA ASN A 439 -14.99 24.54 -15.95
C ASN A 439 -13.70 25.33 -15.89
N SER A 440 -12.84 25.19 -16.90
CA SER A 440 -11.59 25.94 -16.96
C SER A 440 -11.84 27.45 -17.06
N ALA A 441 -10.93 28.21 -16.46
CA ALA A 441 -10.95 29.65 -16.42
C ALA A 441 -9.59 30.25 -16.76
N ASP A 442 -9.60 31.49 -17.23
CA ASP A 442 -8.39 32.27 -17.45
C ASP A 442 -7.74 32.73 -16.12
N GLU A 443 -6.56 33.37 -16.22
CA GLU A 443 -5.82 33.92 -15.06
C GLU A 443 -6.64 34.92 -14.22
N ASN A 444 -7.73 35.49 -14.76
CA ASN A 444 -8.63 36.41 -14.06
C ASN A 444 -9.84 35.70 -13.45
N GLY A 445 -9.90 34.36 -13.49
CA GLY A 445 -11.00 33.55 -12.98
C GLY A 445 -12.25 33.56 -13.86
N LYS A 446 -12.16 34.06 -15.10
CA LYS A 446 -13.28 34.04 -16.05
C LYS A 446 -13.27 32.73 -16.81
N THR A 447 -14.39 32.01 -16.78
CA THR A 447 -14.54 30.73 -17.48
C THR A 447 -14.25 30.86 -18.97
N ASP A 448 -13.27 30.11 -19.46
CA ASP A 448 -12.94 30.00 -20.89
C ASP A 448 -13.55 28.74 -21.53
N ASN A 449 -14.06 27.82 -20.70
CA ASN A 449 -14.76 26.59 -21.06
C ASN A 449 -13.98 25.68 -22.02
N ARG A 450 -12.65 25.76 -22.03
CA ARG A 450 -11.79 24.90 -22.86
C ARG A 450 -11.72 23.46 -22.34
N LEU A 451 -11.72 23.30 -21.01
CA LEU A 451 -11.70 22.03 -20.30
C LEU A 451 -12.86 21.99 -19.30
N THR A 452 -13.36 20.78 -19.06
CA THR A 452 -14.29 20.49 -17.96
C THR A 452 -13.66 19.43 -17.07
N ALA A 453 -13.84 19.56 -15.76
CA ALA A 453 -13.36 18.63 -14.76
C ALA A 453 -14.52 18.10 -13.92
N ARG A 454 -14.47 16.81 -13.54
CA ARG A 454 -15.44 16.19 -12.64
C ARG A 454 -14.77 15.28 -11.63
N LYS A 455 -15.33 15.23 -10.42
CA LYS A 455 -14.93 14.29 -9.38
C LYS A 455 -15.50 12.90 -9.68
N ILE A 456 -14.68 11.85 -9.54
CA ILE A 456 -15.11 10.45 -9.62
C ILE A 456 -14.50 9.71 -8.42
N GLY A 457 -15.26 9.57 -7.34
CA GLY A 457 -14.72 9.04 -6.09
C GLY A 457 -13.58 9.92 -5.57
N ASN A 458 -12.37 9.39 -5.50
CA ASN A 458 -11.15 10.13 -5.10
C ASN A 458 -10.36 10.69 -6.29
N ASP A 459 -10.76 10.39 -7.52
CA ASP A 459 -10.07 10.76 -8.74
C ASP A 459 -10.68 12.04 -9.35
N LEU A 460 -9.90 12.73 -10.16
CA LEU A 460 -10.35 13.87 -10.97
C LEU A 460 -10.26 13.50 -12.45
N GLU A 461 -11.39 13.49 -13.16
CA GLU A 461 -11.38 13.36 -14.61
C GLU A 461 -11.49 14.75 -15.26
N ILE A 462 -10.61 15.04 -16.22
CA ILE A 462 -10.61 16.29 -16.98
C ILE A 462 -10.71 15.93 -18.46
N TRP A 463 -11.56 16.61 -19.23
CA TRP A 463 -11.68 16.42 -20.67
C TRP A 463 -11.83 17.75 -21.40
N ARG A 464 -11.57 17.76 -22.71
CA ARG A 464 -11.84 18.95 -23.52
C ARG A 464 -13.34 19.12 -23.74
N SER A 465 -13.86 20.32 -23.51
CA SER A 465 -15.30 20.58 -23.65
C SER A 465 -15.81 20.41 -25.10
N ASN A 466 -14.90 20.45 -26.08
CA ASN A 466 -15.20 20.27 -27.51
C ASN A 466 -14.75 18.90 -28.07
N SER A 467 -14.12 18.03 -27.27
CA SER A 467 -13.77 16.65 -27.61
C SER A 467 -13.91 15.76 -26.38
N ILE A 468 -14.85 14.83 -26.39
CA ILE A 468 -15.03 13.87 -25.29
C ILE A 468 -14.01 12.73 -25.30
N ASN A 469 -13.18 12.65 -26.35
CA ASN A 469 -12.21 11.57 -26.51
C ASN A 469 -10.90 11.90 -25.78
N ASP A 470 -10.49 13.18 -25.81
CA ASP A 470 -9.28 13.66 -25.16
C ASP A 470 -9.59 13.95 -23.68
N LYS A 471 -9.24 13.01 -22.82
CA LYS A 471 -9.51 13.08 -21.39
C LYS A 471 -8.38 12.46 -20.57
N VAL A 472 -8.24 12.91 -19.35
CA VAL A 472 -7.30 12.35 -18.38
C VAL A 472 -8.03 12.02 -17.09
N LEU A 473 -7.78 10.82 -16.57
CA LEU A 473 -8.15 10.44 -15.21
C LEU A 473 -6.93 10.57 -14.30
N ILE A 474 -6.95 11.57 -13.43
CA ILE A 474 -5.91 11.82 -12.42
C ILE A 474 -6.29 11.05 -11.16
N LYS A 475 -5.50 10.04 -10.81
CA LYS A 475 -5.79 9.16 -9.69
C LYS A 475 -5.55 9.85 -8.35
N ASN A 476 -6.43 9.60 -7.38
CA ASN A 476 -6.33 10.05 -5.99
C ASN A 476 -6.21 11.58 -5.79
N PHE A 477 -6.63 12.38 -6.77
CA PHE A 477 -6.56 13.84 -6.70
C PHE A 477 -7.08 14.39 -5.37
N PHE A 478 -8.29 14.00 -4.96
CA PHE A 478 -8.94 14.54 -3.76
C PHE A 478 -8.34 14.02 -2.44
N ARG A 479 -7.53 12.95 -2.48
CA ARG A 479 -6.77 12.48 -1.31
C ARG A 479 -5.42 13.18 -1.16
N GLN A 480 -4.83 13.65 -2.27
CA GLN A 480 -3.49 14.22 -2.28
C GLN A 480 -3.49 15.76 -2.39
N ALA A 481 -4.56 16.35 -2.92
CA ALA A 481 -4.63 17.77 -3.17
C ALA A 481 -4.52 18.59 -1.88
N SER A 482 -3.71 19.64 -1.94
CA SER A 482 -3.59 20.60 -0.86
C SER A 482 -4.80 21.55 -0.84
N ALA A 483 -5.41 21.72 0.33
CA ALA A 483 -6.51 22.65 0.51
C ALA A 483 -6.00 24.04 0.90
N ALA A 484 -6.51 25.08 0.24
CA ALA A 484 -6.30 26.46 0.61
C ALA A 484 -7.47 26.99 1.45
N ASN A 485 -7.23 28.09 2.18
CA ASN A 485 -8.22 28.67 3.10
C ASN A 485 -9.51 29.16 2.42
N ASN A 486 -9.44 29.48 1.13
CA ASN A 486 -10.61 29.84 0.32
C ASN A 486 -11.41 28.60 -0.15
N GLY A 487 -11.03 27.39 0.28
CA GLY A 487 -11.64 26.12 -0.12
C GLY A 487 -11.21 25.61 -1.49
N SER A 488 -10.17 26.16 -2.12
CA SER A 488 -9.63 25.58 -3.35
C SER A 488 -8.74 24.37 -3.07
N LEU A 489 -8.78 23.36 -3.93
CA LEU A 489 -7.86 22.22 -3.91
C LEU A 489 -6.82 22.36 -5.03
N SER A 490 -5.56 22.11 -4.71
CA SER A 490 -4.47 22.20 -5.68
C SER A 490 -3.56 20.95 -5.70
N LEU A 491 -3.32 20.43 -6.90
CA LEU A 491 -2.43 19.30 -7.22
C LEU A 491 -2.02 19.37 -8.70
N LEU A 492 -0.80 18.97 -9.07
CA LEU A 492 -0.32 18.94 -10.48
C LEU A 492 -0.49 20.28 -11.22
N GLY A 493 -0.31 21.40 -10.52
CA GLY A 493 -0.53 22.74 -11.06
C GLY A 493 -2.00 23.07 -11.35
N ILE A 494 -2.92 22.13 -11.10
CA ILE A 494 -4.37 22.32 -11.21
C ILE A 494 -4.87 22.91 -9.90
N THR A 495 -5.76 23.89 -10.00
CA THR A 495 -6.47 24.50 -8.87
C THR A 495 -7.97 24.46 -9.14
N LEU A 496 -8.69 23.71 -8.32
CA LEU A 496 -10.15 23.65 -8.31
C LEU A 496 -10.69 24.67 -7.29
N ALA A 497 -11.28 25.76 -7.74
CA ALA A 497 -11.91 26.75 -6.86
C ALA A 497 -13.15 26.18 -6.17
N ASP A 498 -13.36 26.60 -4.91
CA ASP A 498 -14.50 26.21 -4.08
C ASP A 498 -14.73 24.68 -4.01
N ALA A 499 -13.67 23.89 -4.09
CA ALA A 499 -13.74 22.43 -4.09
C ALA A 499 -14.10 21.84 -2.71
N VAL A 500 -13.63 22.48 -1.64
CA VAL A 500 -13.98 22.15 -0.25
C VAL A 500 -15.27 22.88 0.15
N PRO A 501 -16.30 22.18 0.66
CA PRO A 501 -17.52 22.80 1.19
C PRO A 501 -17.21 23.89 2.22
N THR A 502 -18.01 24.95 2.27
CA THR A 502 -17.78 26.07 3.19
C THR A 502 -17.75 25.66 4.67
N GLU A 503 -18.48 24.62 5.01
CA GLU A 503 -18.57 24.03 6.37
C GLU A 503 -17.27 23.31 6.76
N GLU A 504 -16.46 22.87 5.79
CA GLU A 504 -15.15 22.22 6.01
C GLU A 504 -13.97 23.20 6.02
N ARG A 505 -14.18 24.48 5.63
CA ARG A 505 -13.10 25.48 5.45
C ARG A 505 -12.60 26.07 6.78
N PRO A 506 -11.31 26.40 6.89
CA PRO A 506 -10.80 27.11 8.07
C PRO A 506 -11.32 28.55 8.15
N PHE A 507 -11.75 28.99 9.34
CA PHE A 507 -12.14 30.37 9.60
C PHE A 507 -10.93 31.33 9.49
N LEU A 508 -11.08 32.42 8.72
CA LEU A 508 -10.00 33.39 8.44
C LEU A 508 -9.85 34.49 9.52
N ASP A 509 -10.87 34.74 10.34
CA ASP A 509 -10.87 35.74 11.43
C ASP A 509 -11.13 35.05 12.79
N THR A 510 -10.08 34.45 13.37
CA THR A 510 -10.24 33.50 14.48
C THR A 510 -9.22 33.72 15.58
N VAL A 511 -9.64 33.74 16.84
CA VAL A 511 -8.72 33.74 17.99
C VAL A 511 -8.23 32.31 18.21
N ALA A 512 -6.91 32.10 18.10
CA ALA A 512 -6.31 30.77 18.19
C ALA A 512 -5.71 30.48 19.58
N TYR A 513 -6.02 29.32 20.15
CA TYR A 513 -5.33 28.76 21.31
C TYR A 513 -4.73 27.39 20.94
N ALA A 514 -3.49 27.16 21.35
CA ALA A 514 -2.83 25.87 21.22
C ALA A 514 -2.45 25.35 22.60
N GLY A 515 -2.85 24.12 22.90
CA GLY A 515 -2.52 23.41 24.12
C GLY A 515 -1.05 23.03 24.18
N GLU A 516 -0.56 22.73 25.38
CA GLU A 516 0.79 22.20 25.54
C GLU A 516 0.80 20.69 25.26
N ALA A 517 1.76 20.26 24.44
CA ALA A 517 1.96 18.84 24.16
C ALA A 517 2.29 18.07 25.46
N ASN A 518 1.65 16.92 25.65
CA ASN A 518 1.78 16.01 26.79
C ASN A 518 1.18 16.48 28.13
N LEU A 519 0.33 17.50 28.14
CA LEU A 519 -0.46 17.91 29.31
C LEU A 519 -1.96 17.74 29.05
N TYR A 520 -2.73 17.61 30.13
CA TYR A 520 -4.19 17.72 30.07
C TYR A 520 -4.54 19.21 29.94
N ASN A 521 -5.12 19.62 28.82
CA ASN A 521 -5.49 21.01 28.56
C ASN A 521 -6.98 21.24 28.86
N THR A 522 -7.31 22.43 29.35
CA THR A 522 -8.71 22.85 29.49
C THR A 522 -8.93 24.17 28.76
N PHE A 523 -9.82 24.16 27.78
CA PHE A 523 -10.21 25.32 26.98
C PHE A 523 -11.61 25.77 27.37
N ASN A 524 -11.75 27.01 27.82
CA ASN A 524 -13.03 27.61 28.20
C ASN A 524 -13.25 28.89 27.38
N LEU A 525 -13.97 28.74 26.28
CA LEU A 525 -14.14 29.77 25.27
C LEU A 525 -15.44 30.53 25.53
N SER A 526 -15.30 31.82 25.77
CA SER A 526 -16.42 32.72 26.02
C SER A 526 -16.27 34.01 25.22
N GLY A 527 -17.38 34.66 24.91
CA GLY A 527 -17.39 35.85 24.07
C GLY A 527 -17.75 35.51 22.62
N GLN A 528 -18.67 36.29 22.06
CA GLN A 528 -19.32 36.11 20.75
C GLN A 528 -18.34 36.30 19.57
N GLN A 529 -17.30 35.48 19.52
CA GLN A 529 -16.23 35.47 18.53
C GLN A 529 -16.02 34.03 18.03
N ARG A 530 -15.26 33.89 16.95
CA ARG A 530 -14.86 32.58 16.42
C ARG A 530 -13.51 32.16 17.02
N PHE A 531 -13.40 30.90 17.41
CA PHE A 531 -12.18 30.34 18.02
C PHE A 531 -11.58 29.19 17.20
N SER A 532 -10.27 29.06 17.24
CA SER A 532 -9.52 27.94 16.67
C SER A 532 -8.71 27.30 17.79
N ILE A 533 -8.89 26.00 18.01
CA ILE A 533 -8.25 25.24 19.07
C ILE A 533 -7.44 24.11 18.47
N ILE A 534 -6.22 23.97 18.98
CA ILE A 534 -5.38 22.80 18.76
C ILE A 534 -5.06 22.22 20.13
N GLY A 535 -5.45 20.98 20.36
CA GLY A 535 -5.19 20.21 21.58
C GLY A 535 -3.79 19.62 21.61
N GLY A 536 -3.58 18.76 22.60
CA GLY A 536 -2.31 18.12 22.92
C GLY A 536 -2.27 16.65 22.54
N SER A 537 -1.42 15.91 23.26
CA SER A 537 -1.26 14.45 23.12
C SER A 537 -1.82 13.66 24.30
N ARG A 538 -2.60 14.32 25.16
CA ARG A 538 -3.31 13.74 26.30
C ARG A 538 -4.75 14.25 26.27
N ASP A 539 -5.60 13.57 27.04
CA ASP A 539 -7.01 13.94 27.21
C ASP A 539 -7.21 15.45 27.50
N ASP A 540 -7.94 16.11 26.63
CA ASP A 540 -8.26 17.51 26.68
C ASP A 540 -9.75 17.73 26.94
N LEU A 541 -10.07 18.91 27.48
CA LEU A 541 -11.43 19.32 27.78
C LEU A 541 -11.73 20.67 27.15
N VAL A 542 -12.69 20.71 26.22
CA VAL A 542 -13.07 21.90 25.48
C VAL A 542 -14.51 22.28 25.77
N PHE A 543 -14.71 23.54 26.18
CA PHE A 543 -16.03 24.16 26.34
C PHE A 543 -16.12 25.42 25.48
N ALA A 544 -16.84 25.35 24.36
CA ALA A 544 -17.08 26.47 23.46
C ALA A 544 -18.40 27.23 23.76
N ASN A 545 -18.88 27.14 25.01
CA ASN A 545 -20.22 27.56 25.43
C ASN A 545 -20.61 29.03 25.18
N GLY A 546 -19.66 29.92 24.87
CA GLY A 546 -19.93 31.33 24.58
C GLY A 546 -19.44 31.81 23.21
N ALA A 547 -18.85 30.93 22.41
CA ALA A 547 -18.35 31.23 21.07
C ALA A 547 -19.50 31.41 20.06
N GLN A 548 -19.22 32.10 18.96
CA GLN A 548 -20.13 32.17 17.82
C GLN A 548 -20.02 30.93 16.92
N ALA A 549 -18.80 30.43 16.77
CA ALA A 549 -18.42 29.21 16.05
C ALA A 549 -17.02 28.81 16.53
N ALA A 550 -16.67 27.53 16.46
CA ALA A 550 -15.39 26.99 16.89
C ALA A 550 -14.84 26.01 15.86
N ARG A 551 -13.54 26.12 15.57
CA ARG A 551 -12.77 25.05 14.94
C ARG A 551 -11.93 24.39 16.02
N ILE A 552 -12.11 23.10 16.22
CA ILE A 552 -11.46 22.34 17.30
C ILE A 552 -10.78 21.13 16.68
N ASP A 553 -9.48 21.02 16.89
CA ASP A 553 -8.71 19.79 16.69
C ASP A 553 -8.18 19.39 18.06
N ALA A 554 -8.71 18.32 18.65
CA ALA A 554 -8.34 17.93 20.02
C ALA A 554 -7.04 17.10 20.08
N GLY A 555 -6.56 16.61 18.93
CA GLY A 555 -5.27 15.94 18.81
C GLY A 555 -5.33 14.47 19.22
N ALA A 556 -4.53 14.08 20.21
CA ALA A 556 -4.52 12.69 20.69
C ALA A 556 -4.89 12.64 22.16
N GLY A 557 -5.66 11.64 22.57
CA GLY A 557 -6.21 11.57 23.93
C GLY A 557 -7.63 11.07 23.91
N ASN A 558 -8.25 10.88 25.07
CA ASN A 558 -9.70 10.66 25.16
C ASN A 558 -10.35 11.98 25.54
N ASP A 559 -10.67 12.76 24.53
CA ASP A 559 -11.02 14.16 24.64
C ASP A 559 -12.51 14.34 24.92
N ARG A 560 -12.85 15.48 25.52
CA ARG A 560 -14.24 15.86 25.82
C ARG A 560 -14.51 17.24 25.26
N ILE A 561 -15.36 17.29 24.26
CA ILE A 561 -15.61 18.48 23.47
C ILE A 561 -17.09 18.84 23.56
N TYR A 562 -17.35 20.09 23.91
CA TYR A 562 -18.65 20.74 23.83
C TYR A 562 -18.50 21.96 22.94
N GLY A 563 -19.18 21.94 21.80
CA GLY A 563 -19.16 23.00 20.82
C GLY A 563 -19.95 24.24 21.22
N SER A 564 -20.27 25.06 20.24
CA SER A 564 -20.79 26.42 20.35
C SER A 564 -22.22 26.50 19.83
N TYR A 565 -22.81 27.70 19.83
CA TYR A 565 -24.20 27.88 19.39
C TYR A 565 -24.35 28.04 17.88
N GLY A 566 -23.25 27.94 17.14
CA GLY A 566 -23.26 28.07 15.69
C GLY A 566 -22.30 27.07 15.09
N ALA A 567 -22.36 26.95 13.76
CA ALA A 567 -21.65 25.97 12.96
C ALA A 567 -20.17 25.81 13.34
N ASP A 568 -19.86 24.68 13.96
CA ASP A 568 -18.53 24.28 14.38
C ASP A 568 -17.88 23.30 13.39
N THR A 569 -16.55 23.24 13.44
CA THR A 569 -15.78 22.14 12.84
C THR A 569 -14.97 21.46 13.94
N ILE A 570 -15.29 20.22 14.26
CA ILE A 570 -14.69 19.50 15.39
C ILE A 570 -14.05 18.21 14.91
N TYR A 571 -12.76 18.03 15.22
CA TYR A 571 -12.01 16.79 15.06
C TYR A 571 -11.62 16.28 16.45
N GLY A 572 -12.08 15.10 16.82
CA GLY A 572 -11.66 14.39 18.04
C GLY A 572 -10.20 13.96 17.94
N GLY A 573 -9.86 13.32 16.83
CA GLY A 573 -8.49 12.95 16.51
C GLY A 573 -8.24 11.49 16.86
N SER A 574 -7.23 11.17 17.68
CA SER A 574 -6.96 9.78 18.04
C SER A 574 -7.26 9.49 19.51
N GLY A 575 -8.03 8.45 19.77
CA GLY A 575 -8.45 8.00 21.10
C GLY A 575 -9.95 7.74 21.13
N SER A 576 -10.54 7.62 22.32
CA SER A 576 -11.99 7.44 22.47
C SER A 576 -12.61 8.74 22.96
N ASP A 577 -13.13 9.52 22.03
CA ASP A 577 -13.54 10.89 22.25
C ASP A 577 -15.03 11.01 22.54
N TYR A 578 -15.39 12.07 23.25
CA TYR A 578 -16.77 12.50 23.42
C TYR A 578 -16.96 13.87 22.79
N ILE A 579 -17.77 13.93 21.74
CA ILE A 579 -18.05 15.13 20.97
C ILE A 579 -19.54 15.47 21.10
N ASN A 580 -19.81 16.70 21.54
CA ASN A 580 -21.12 17.32 21.45
C ASN A 580 -20.96 18.57 20.58
N GLY A 581 -21.63 18.63 19.42
CA GLY A 581 -21.56 19.76 18.50
C GLY A 581 -22.08 21.06 19.12
N SER A 582 -22.99 20.93 20.09
CA SER A 582 -23.52 22.05 20.84
C SER A 582 -22.83 22.32 22.18
N PRO A 583 -23.08 23.50 22.80
CA PRO A 583 -22.77 23.78 24.18
C PRO A 583 -23.42 22.76 25.11
N GLY A 584 -22.81 22.56 26.27
CA GLY A 584 -23.21 21.58 27.31
C GLY A 584 -24.54 21.87 28.01
N VAL A 585 -25.55 22.36 27.28
CA VAL A 585 -26.92 22.56 27.70
C VAL A 585 -27.71 21.29 27.44
N ILE A 586 -28.65 20.98 28.33
CA ILE A 586 -29.50 19.79 28.24
C ILE A 586 -30.33 19.87 26.95
N ALA A 587 -30.31 18.80 26.13
CA ALA A 587 -31.18 18.63 24.98
C ALA A 587 -32.63 19.05 25.29
N GLY A 588 -33.18 19.99 24.51
CA GLY A 588 -34.53 20.52 24.67
C GLY A 588 -34.68 21.83 25.45
N THR A 589 -33.60 22.57 25.74
CA THR A 589 -33.73 23.98 26.15
C THR A 589 -33.99 24.86 24.93
N GLY A 590 -35.02 25.71 24.99
CA GLY A 590 -35.57 26.45 23.84
C GLY A 590 -34.60 27.39 23.13
N ARG A 591 -33.89 26.85 22.13
CA ARG A 591 -33.29 27.61 21.03
C ARG A 591 -34.41 28.09 20.09
N THR A 592 -34.22 29.24 19.46
CA THR A 592 -35.12 29.64 18.36
C THR A 592 -34.82 28.78 17.12
N ALA A 593 -35.77 28.69 16.19
CA ALA A 593 -35.56 27.94 14.96
C ALA A 593 -34.36 28.48 14.14
N GLU A 594 -34.12 29.79 14.22
CA GLU A 594 -32.98 30.44 13.58
C GLU A 594 -31.66 30.01 14.22
N GLN A 595 -31.61 29.89 15.56
CA GLN A 595 -30.43 29.40 16.26
C GLN A 595 -30.15 27.92 15.99
N GLN A 596 -31.19 27.12 15.77
CA GLN A 596 -31.03 25.72 15.36
C GLN A 596 -30.49 25.63 13.92
N ALA A 597 -31.00 26.47 13.02
CA ALA A 597 -30.53 26.49 11.63
C ALA A 597 -29.09 27.04 11.45
N GLU A 598 -28.57 27.78 12.43
CA GLU A 598 -27.20 28.31 12.42
C GLU A 598 -26.17 27.32 13.00
N ASP A 599 -26.62 26.28 13.70
CA ASP A 599 -25.83 25.31 14.48
C ASP A 599 -25.47 24.07 13.63
N ARG A 600 -25.15 24.27 12.34
CA ARG A 600 -24.88 23.17 11.40
C ARG A 600 -23.42 22.76 11.49
N ASP A 601 -23.15 21.66 12.19
CA ASP A 601 -21.80 21.27 12.57
C ASP A 601 -21.17 20.26 11.61
N PHE A 602 -19.84 20.32 11.50
CA PHE A 602 -19.03 19.27 10.89
C PHE A 602 -18.21 18.57 11.97
N LEU A 603 -18.58 17.32 12.28
CA LEU A 603 -18.04 16.55 13.39
C LEU A 603 -17.29 15.32 12.87
N VAL A 604 -16.06 15.12 13.31
CA VAL A 604 -15.22 13.96 13.02
C VAL A 604 -14.76 13.35 14.33
N GLY A 605 -15.13 12.10 14.61
CA GLY A 605 -14.63 11.34 15.76
C GLY A 605 -13.14 11.05 15.59
N GLY A 606 -12.81 10.32 14.52
CA GLY A 606 -11.44 10.02 14.13
C GLY A 606 -11.08 8.57 14.44
N ALA A 607 -9.89 8.34 14.98
CA ALA A 607 -9.43 6.99 15.27
C ALA A 607 -9.77 6.57 16.69
N GLY A 608 -10.68 5.61 16.86
CA GLY A 608 -10.89 4.93 18.13
C GLY A 608 -12.33 4.49 18.30
N ARG A 609 -12.93 4.84 19.44
CA ARG A 609 -14.33 4.48 19.74
C ARG A 609 -15.02 5.69 20.32
N ASP A 610 -15.68 6.39 19.44
CA ASP A 610 -16.11 7.75 19.71
C ASP A 610 -17.60 7.82 20.02
N VAL A 611 -17.97 8.85 20.78
CA VAL A 611 -19.36 9.21 21.03
C VAL A 611 -19.57 10.60 20.44
N VAL A 612 -20.29 10.67 19.32
CA VAL A 612 -20.53 11.92 18.58
C VAL A 612 -22.01 12.27 18.61
N VAL A 613 -22.34 13.49 19.02
CA VAL A 613 -23.73 13.97 19.08
C VAL A 613 -23.81 15.35 18.43
N GLY A 614 -24.52 15.45 17.30
CA GLY A 614 -24.73 16.71 16.58
C GLY A 614 -25.57 17.70 17.37
N MET A 615 -26.69 17.21 17.91
CA MET A 615 -27.68 17.91 18.74
C MET A 615 -28.71 18.73 17.97
N ALA A 616 -28.38 19.90 17.43
CA ALA A 616 -29.34 20.70 16.70
C ALA A 616 -28.68 21.36 15.51
N GLY A 617 -29.39 21.44 14.39
CA GLY A 617 -28.82 21.84 13.12
C GLY A 617 -28.79 20.66 12.16
N ASP A 618 -28.70 20.95 10.86
CA ASP A 618 -28.44 19.94 9.84
C ASP A 618 -26.93 19.63 9.85
N ASP A 619 -26.55 18.56 10.54
CA ASP A 619 -25.16 18.24 10.85
C ASP A 619 -24.54 17.25 9.85
N ILE A 620 -23.22 17.32 9.71
CA ILE A 620 -22.41 16.32 9.00
C ILE A 620 -21.51 15.62 10.02
N ILE A 621 -21.76 14.34 10.23
CA ILE A 621 -21.06 13.51 11.22
C ILE A 621 -20.27 12.41 10.51
N HIS A 622 -18.97 12.39 10.72
CA HIS A 622 -18.09 11.26 10.43
C HIS A 622 -17.68 10.64 11.77
N THR A 623 -18.03 9.36 12.00
CA THR A 623 -17.63 8.71 13.26
C THR A 623 -16.15 8.33 13.22
N GLY A 624 -15.67 7.81 12.09
CA GLY A 624 -14.26 7.59 11.79
C GLY A 624 -13.60 8.76 11.03
N GLU A 625 -12.48 8.48 10.38
CA GLU A 625 -11.80 9.44 9.51
C GLU A 625 -12.64 9.77 8.25
N VAL A 626 -12.50 10.99 7.73
CA VAL A 626 -13.27 11.44 6.57
C VAL A 626 -13.00 10.53 5.35
N GLY A 627 -14.06 9.91 4.84
CA GLY A 627 -14.01 8.99 3.69
C GLY A 627 -13.82 7.50 4.05
N GLU A 628 -13.75 7.12 5.33
CA GLU A 628 -13.67 5.71 5.73
C GLU A 628 -14.92 4.91 5.38
N HIS A 629 -16.11 5.51 5.44
CA HIS A 629 -17.37 4.89 5.01
C HIS A 629 -17.39 4.38 3.55
N LEU A 630 -16.41 4.77 2.73
CA LEU A 630 -16.26 4.30 1.33
C LEU A 630 -15.41 3.03 1.21
N LEU A 631 -14.75 2.61 2.29
CA LEU A 631 -14.00 1.37 2.34
C LEU A 631 -14.95 0.18 2.40
N THR A 632 -14.53 -0.97 1.87
CA THR A 632 -15.39 -2.17 1.74
C THR A 632 -14.98 -3.30 2.68
N ALA A 633 -13.84 -3.17 3.36
CA ALA A 633 -13.35 -4.15 4.31
C ALA A 633 -13.55 -3.62 5.74
N GLY A 634 -14.36 -4.34 6.53
CA GLY A 634 -14.59 -4.00 7.93
C GLY A 634 -13.45 -4.46 8.84
N SER A 635 -13.23 -3.76 9.95
CA SER A 635 -12.25 -4.10 10.99
C SER A 635 -12.70 -5.27 11.86
N GLY A 636 -14.02 -5.46 12.00
CA GLY A 636 -14.62 -6.44 12.91
C GLY A 636 -14.59 -6.04 14.39
N GLU A 637 -14.15 -4.82 14.69
CA GLU A 637 -14.10 -4.26 16.04
C GLU A 637 -15.45 -3.62 16.42
N ALA A 638 -15.68 -3.40 17.73
CA ALA A 638 -16.79 -2.56 18.15
C ALA A 638 -16.48 -1.12 17.77
N GLY A 639 -17.39 -0.48 17.05
CA GLY A 639 -17.22 0.87 16.53
C GLY A 639 -17.85 1.94 17.41
N ASP A 640 -18.34 2.97 16.74
CA ASP A 640 -18.70 4.25 17.32
C ASP A 640 -20.18 4.35 17.70
N LEU A 641 -20.50 5.40 18.45
CA LEU A 641 -21.86 5.80 18.74
C LEU A 641 -22.11 7.21 18.22
N ALA A 642 -23.01 7.35 17.24
CA ALA A 642 -23.41 8.66 16.74
C ALA A 642 -24.92 8.91 16.76
N SER A 643 -25.27 10.17 17.02
CA SER A 643 -26.64 10.68 16.91
C SER A 643 -26.62 12.03 16.19
N GLY A 644 -27.43 12.17 15.14
CA GLY A 644 -27.64 13.42 14.42
C GLY A 644 -28.25 14.48 15.33
N GLY A 645 -29.52 14.32 15.67
CA GLY A 645 -30.17 15.16 16.68
C GLY A 645 -31.45 15.77 16.16
N LEU A 646 -31.52 17.09 16.10
CA LEU A 646 -32.60 17.85 15.48
C LEU A 646 -32.11 18.44 14.17
N GLY A 647 -32.69 18.07 13.03
CA GLY A 647 -32.26 18.58 11.74
C GLY A 647 -32.22 17.47 10.70
N ASP A 648 -31.98 17.83 9.44
CA ASP A 648 -31.81 16.86 8.37
C ASP A 648 -30.32 16.48 8.28
N ASP A 649 -29.92 15.42 8.99
CA ASP A 649 -28.51 15.11 9.23
C ASP A 649 -27.88 14.17 8.19
N LYS A 650 -26.55 14.23 8.05
CA LYS A 650 -25.75 13.26 7.31
C LYS A 650 -24.76 12.56 8.23
N ILE A 651 -24.92 11.26 8.39
CA ILE A 651 -24.06 10.45 9.26
C ILE A 651 -23.33 9.40 8.43
N TYR A 652 -22.00 9.38 8.58
CA TYR A 652 -21.10 8.42 7.94
C TYR A 652 -20.37 7.63 9.03
N GLY A 653 -20.67 6.34 9.11
CA GLY A 653 -19.97 5.39 9.96
C GLY A 653 -18.54 5.10 9.50
N SER A 654 -17.83 4.34 10.32
CA SER A 654 -16.44 3.97 10.15
C SER A 654 -16.30 2.64 9.37
N ILE A 655 -15.18 1.95 9.55
CA ILE A 655 -14.99 0.57 9.12
C ILE A 655 -15.30 -0.47 10.23
N ALA A 656 -15.68 -0.01 11.42
CA ALA A 656 -16.00 -0.84 12.58
C ALA A 656 -17.53 -1.06 12.70
N ASN A 657 -17.96 -1.83 13.69
CA ASN A 657 -19.39 -2.11 13.90
C ASN A 657 -20.06 -0.98 14.68
N ASP A 658 -20.77 -0.09 14.00
CA ASP A 658 -21.26 1.17 14.58
C ASP A 658 -22.71 1.10 15.11
N LEU A 659 -23.07 2.03 15.98
CA LEU A 659 -24.45 2.33 16.38
C LEU A 659 -24.80 3.78 16.01
N LEU A 660 -25.62 3.94 14.96
CA LEU A 660 -25.93 5.24 14.38
C LEU A 660 -27.43 5.55 14.51
N ALA A 661 -27.76 6.78 14.91
CA ALA A 661 -29.12 7.26 15.02
C ALA A 661 -29.31 8.59 14.27
N GLY A 662 -30.23 8.64 13.31
CA GLY A 662 -30.61 9.90 12.65
C GLY A 662 -31.29 10.88 13.61
N SER A 663 -32.24 10.37 14.40
CA SER A 663 -33.08 11.13 15.33
C SER A 663 -34.18 11.97 14.65
N GLU A 664 -34.37 13.24 15.00
CA GLU A 664 -35.50 14.03 14.50
C GLU A 664 -35.12 14.75 13.19
N GLY A 665 -35.65 14.29 12.06
CA GLY A 665 -35.51 14.98 10.78
C GLY A 665 -35.47 14.02 9.60
N GLY A 666 -35.11 14.55 8.43
CA GLY A 666 -34.91 13.80 7.20
C GLY A 666 -33.45 13.39 7.02
N ASP A 667 -33.04 12.33 7.70
CA ASP A 667 -31.62 11.97 7.78
C ASP A 667 -31.13 11.06 6.64
N THR A 668 -29.84 11.17 6.34
CA THR A 668 -29.10 10.22 5.49
C THR A 668 -27.99 9.56 6.31
N VAL A 669 -28.10 8.25 6.52
CA VAL A 669 -27.11 7.48 7.30
C VAL A 669 -26.45 6.42 6.43
N TYR A 670 -25.12 6.46 6.35
CA TYR A 670 -24.25 5.45 5.75
C TYR A 670 -23.53 4.70 6.87
N GLY A 671 -23.77 3.39 7.00
CA GLY A 671 -23.10 2.57 8.03
C GLY A 671 -21.59 2.44 7.83
N GLY A 672 -21.13 2.45 6.57
CA GLY A 672 -19.74 2.16 6.25
C GLY A 672 -19.51 0.66 6.07
N ALA A 673 -18.31 0.19 6.41
CA ALA A 673 -18.01 -1.24 6.44
C ALA A 673 -18.16 -1.77 7.87
N GLY A 674 -18.51 -3.04 8.04
CA GLY A 674 -18.79 -3.61 9.36
C GLY A 674 -20.23 -4.07 9.48
N ASP A 675 -20.56 -4.57 10.67
CA ASP A 675 -21.90 -5.01 11.05
C ASP A 675 -22.59 -3.90 11.87
N ASP A 676 -23.23 -2.96 11.18
CA ASP A 676 -23.79 -1.75 11.80
C ASP A 676 -25.23 -1.89 12.28
N VAL A 677 -25.58 -1.09 13.29
CA VAL A 677 -26.95 -0.88 13.74
C VAL A 677 -27.35 0.56 13.46
N ILE A 678 -28.27 0.73 12.50
CA ILE A 678 -28.82 2.03 12.14
C ILE A 678 -30.25 2.14 12.65
N LEU A 679 -30.55 3.27 13.27
CA LEU A 679 -31.89 3.66 13.65
C LEU A 679 -32.19 4.99 12.97
N GLY A 680 -33.35 5.08 12.32
CA GLY A 680 -33.84 6.37 11.82
C GLY A 680 -34.26 7.24 13.01
N ASP A 681 -35.55 7.26 13.29
CA ASP A 681 -36.14 8.29 14.16
C ASP A 681 -36.10 7.95 15.67
N ALA A 682 -35.14 7.13 16.11
CA ALA A 682 -35.04 6.71 17.51
C ALA A 682 -34.13 7.66 18.31
N LEU A 683 -34.73 8.40 19.25
CA LEU A 683 -33.96 9.19 20.22
C LEU A 683 -33.29 8.30 21.27
N TYR A 684 -31.96 8.28 21.29
CA TYR A 684 -31.21 7.79 22.45
C TYR A 684 -30.82 8.95 23.36
N ARG A 685 -31.37 8.96 24.58
CA ARG A 685 -30.94 9.92 25.59
C ARG A 685 -29.64 9.43 26.23
N LEU A 686 -28.51 9.86 25.69
CA LEU A 686 -27.22 9.70 26.33
C LEU A 686 -27.23 10.45 27.67
N ALA A 687 -27.32 9.70 28.76
CA ALA A 687 -27.14 10.23 30.10
C ALA A 687 -25.72 9.90 30.54
N SER A 688 -24.80 10.82 30.33
CA SER A 688 -23.50 10.76 30.99
C SER A 688 -23.72 10.90 32.50
N ARG A 689 -23.40 9.84 33.25
CA ARG A 689 -23.14 9.97 34.69
C ARG A 689 -21.67 10.26 34.85
N SER A 690 -21.30 11.54 34.78
CA SER A 690 -19.97 11.97 35.20
C SER A 690 -19.85 11.75 36.71
N LEU A 691 -19.22 10.64 37.10
CA LEU A 691 -18.73 10.49 38.47
C LEU A 691 -17.41 11.26 38.54
N THR A 692 -17.47 12.51 39.00
CA THR A 692 -16.26 13.22 39.40
C THR A 692 -15.66 12.48 40.59
N VAL A 693 -14.67 11.63 40.34
CA VAL A 693 -13.86 11.06 41.40
C VAL A 693 -12.93 12.18 41.86
N TYR A 694 -13.26 12.81 42.98
CA TYR A 694 -12.32 13.70 43.65
C TYR A 694 -11.18 12.85 44.22
N GLN A 695 -10.12 12.70 43.44
CA GLN A 695 -8.81 12.42 44.00
C GLN A 695 -8.20 13.77 44.37
N GLU A 696 -7.77 13.96 45.62
CA GLU A 696 -6.97 15.13 45.99
C GLU A 696 -5.64 15.07 45.23
N GLY A 697 -5.64 15.63 44.03
CA GLY A 697 -4.50 15.84 43.17
C GLY A 697 -4.65 17.24 42.57
N THR A 698 -3.59 18.02 42.66
CA THR A 698 -3.51 19.33 42.03
C THR A 698 -3.74 19.17 40.52
N ILE A 699 -4.73 19.85 39.93
CA ILE A 699 -4.80 19.99 38.47
C ILE A 699 -3.55 20.78 38.06
N THR A 700 -2.61 20.12 37.39
CA THR A 700 -1.31 20.73 36.97
C THR A 700 -1.29 21.15 35.50
N GLY A 701 -2.43 21.15 34.81
CA GLY A 701 -2.53 21.54 33.40
C GLY A 701 -2.87 23.03 33.19
N PRO A 702 -2.47 23.63 32.06
CA PRO A 702 -2.82 25.01 31.69
C PRO A 702 -4.30 25.17 31.30
N GLU A 703 -4.89 26.32 31.65
CA GLU A 703 -6.27 26.71 31.29
C GLU A 703 -6.24 27.90 30.31
N TYR A 704 -7.03 27.82 29.22
CA TYR A 704 -7.04 28.80 28.13
C TYR A 704 -8.43 29.43 27.92
N GLY A 705 -8.50 30.76 27.77
CA GLY A 705 -9.74 31.48 27.46
C GLY A 705 -9.67 33.00 27.68
N PRO A 706 -10.61 33.79 27.14
CA PRO A 706 -10.62 35.25 27.29
C PRO A 706 -11.09 35.65 28.71
N GLY A 707 -10.13 35.89 29.59
CA GLY A 707 -10.39 36.45 30.91
C GLY A 707 -10.82 37.92 30.85
N SER A 708 -12.07 38.23 31.21
CA SER A 708 -12.45 39.59 31.61
C SER A 708 -12.33 39.71 33.13
N GLY A 709 -11.53 40.68 33.57
CA GLY A 709 -11.26 40.95 34.98
C GLY A 709 -12.50 41.41 35.77
N ILE A 710 -12.33 41.40 37.10
CA ILE A 710 -13.19 41.96 38.15
C ILE A 710 -14.61 41.40 38.29
N GLY A 711 -14.71 40.25 39.00
CA GLY A 711 -15.81 39.94 39.92
C GLY A 711 -16.99 39.10 39.40
N GLY A 712 -16.88 37.77 39.52
CA GLY A 712 -17.96 36.77 39.39
C GLY A 712 -18.24 36.41 37.93
N ILE A 713 -18.15 35.17 37.44
CA ILE A 713 -18.42 33.85 38.01
C ILE A 713 -17.58 32.85 37.20
N GLY A 714 -16.90 31.87 37.83
CA GLY A 714 -16.45 30.66 37.15
C GLY A 714 -14.96 30.30 37.11
N HIS A 715 -14.09 30.84 37.97
CA HIS A 715 -12.88 30.09 38.33
C HIS A 715 -13.33 28.80 39.03
N VAL A 716 -12.86 27.63 38.58
CA VAL A 716 -12.85 26.45 39.43
C VAL A 716 -11.82 26.75 40.53
N ALA A 717 -12.30 27.33 41.63
CA ALA A 717 -11.48 27.46 42.83
C ALA A 717 -11.12 26.04 43.29
N PRO A 718 -9.83 25.69 43.49
CA PRO A 718 -9.51 24.51 44.28
C PRO A 718 -10.21 24.67 45.64
N PRO A 719 -10.77 23.59 46.23
CA PRO A 719 -11.48 23.70 47.50
C PRO A 719 -10.59 24.45 48.49
N SER A 720 -11.12 25.57 48.95
CA SER A 720 -10.44 26.54 49.81
C SER A 720 -9.79 25.85 51.00
N TYR A 721 -8.52 26.19 51.26
CA TYR A 721 -7.83 25.94 52.52
C TYR A 721 -8.75 26.32 53.71
N HIS A 722 -9.37 25.33 54.35
CA HIS A 722 -9.88 25.49 55.69
C HIS A 722 -8.74 25.16 56.65
N THR A 723 -8.16 26.20 57.27
CA THR A 723 -7.38 26.02 58.49
C THR A 723 -8.31 25.45 59.57
N PRO A 724 -7.96 24.34 60.25
CA PRO A 724 -8.86 23.73 61.23
C PRO A 724 -8.89 24.57 62.51
N GLY A 725 -9.82 25.52 62.56
CA GLY A 725 -10.23 26.22 63.77
C GLY A 725 -11.32 25.45 64.51
N TRP A 726 -10.89 24.60 65.44
CA TRP A 726 -11.59 24.10 66.64
C TRP A 726 -12.90 23.31 66.42
N ALA A 727 -12.82 22.03 66.77
CA ALA A 727 -13.87 21.03 66.76
C ALA A 727 -15.17 21.45 67.48
N TRP A 728 -16.31 21.15 66.85
CA TRP A 728 -17.49 20.67 67.57
C TRP A 728 -18.00 19.38 66.91
N ASN A 729 -18.10 18.36 67.76
CA ASN A 729 -18.46 16.99 67.46
C ASN A 729 -19.89 16.85 66.88
N ILE A 730 -20.05 16.02 65.86
CA ILE A 730 -21.28 15.21 65.70
C ILE A 730 -20.90 13.75 65.91
N ILE A 731 -21.42 13.20 67.00
CA ILE A 731 -21.20 11.85 67.51
C ILE A 731 -21.97 10.85 66.64
N ILE A 732 -21.29 9.88 66.01
CA ILE A 732 -21.93 8.64 65.54
C ILE A 732 -21.84 7.63 66.69
N ARG A 733 -22.97 7.37 67.37
CA ARG A 733 -23.08 6.20 68.25
C ARG A 733 -23.34 4.97 67.38
N MET A 734 -22.41 4.01 67.42
CA MET A 734 -22.71 2.62 67.05
C MET A 734 -23.50 1.99 68.21
N ALA A 735 -24.65 1.38 67.90
CA ALA A 735 -25.39 0.57 68.85
C ALA A 735 -25.47 -0.87 68.33
N ASN A 736 -24.79 -1.77 69.04
CA ASN A 736 -24.95 -3.22 68.95
C ASN A 736 -26.37 -3.62 69.37
N GLY A 737 -26.95 -4.63 68.71
CA GLY A 737 -28.30 -5.10 68.96
C GLY A 737 -28.48 -5.76 70.34
N ASN A 738 -29.69 -5.64 70.93
CA ASN A 738 -30.57 -6.79 71.15
C ASN A 738 -31.96 -6.38 71.69
N THR A 739 -32.96 -7.19 71.32
CA THR A 739 -34.38 -7.30 71.77
C THR A 739 -35.44 -6.37 71.13
N GLY A 740 -36.29 -6.94 70.25
CA GLY A 740 -37.58 -6.31 69.89
C GLY A 740 -38.39 -6.71 68.63
N CYS A 741 -38.37 -7.96 68.10
CA CYS A 741 -39.36 -8.52 67.14
C CYS A 741 -39.45 -7.94 65.68
N PRO A 742 -40.09 -8.66 64.71
CA PRO A 742 -39.47 -8.98 63.41
C PRO A 742 -39.87 -8.03 62.25
N MET A 743 -38.95 -7.82 61.30
CA MET A 743 -39.26 -7.28 59.98
C MET A 743 -38.90 -8.26 58.85
N PRO A 744 -39.77 -8.43 57.82
CA PRO A 744 -39.42 -9.03 56.52
C PRO A 744 -38.86 -7.93 55.55
N PRO A 745 -38.41 -8.28 54.33
CA PRO A 745 -37.22 -7.74 53.63
C PRO A 745 -37.40 -6.35 52.96
N PRO A 746 -36.31 -5.70 52.46
CA PRO A 746 -36.31 -4.26 52.19
C PRO A 746 -37.01 -3.91 50.88
N ALA A 747 -37.83 -2.86 50.91
CA ALA A 747 -38.39 -2.23 49.73
C ALA A 747 -38.37 -0.69 49.85
N LEU A 748 -37.76 -0.06 48.85
CA LEU A 748 -38.04 1.27 48.29
C LEU A 748 -38.11 2.48 49.25
N ILE A 749 -37.04 3.28 49.29
CA ILE A 749 -37.13 4.70 49.65
C ILE A 749 -37.32 5.52 48.37
N ARG A 750 -38.54 6.04 48.19
CA ARG A 750 -38.84 7.19 47.32
C ARG A 750 -38.39 8.47 48.03
N ILE A 751 -37.70 9.37 47.33
CA ILE A 751 -37.55 10.76 47.76
C ILE A 751 -38.27 11.64 46.74
N TRP A 752 -39.26 12.38 47.22
CA TRP A 752 -40.02 13.41 46.51
C TRP A 752 -39.30 14.75 46.66
N THR A 753 -39.30 15.54 45.59
CA THR A 753 -38.77 16.91 45.53
C THR A 753 -39.75 17.89 46.20
N ASN A 754 -39.21 18.82 46.99
CA ASN A 754 -39.93 20.00 47.48
C ASN A 754 -39.06 21.23 47.25
N GLY A 755 -39.60 22.24 46.55
CA GLY A 755 -38.95 23.54 46.37
C GLY A 755 -39.69 24.45 45.39
N ARG A 756 -40.80 25.03 45.85
CA ARG A 756 -41.58 26.08 45.15
C ARG A 756 -40.77 27.38 45.00
N PHE A 757 -40.87 28.00 43.82
CA PHE A 757 -40.69 29.44 43.61
C PHE A 757 -41.92 30.23 44.13
N PRO A 758 -41.76 31.49 44.61
CA PRO A 758 -42.89 32.40 44.81
C PRO A 758 -43.17 33.20 43.53
N SER A 759 -44.36 33.01 42.95
CA SER A 759 -44.96 33.92 41.96
C SER A 759 -46.19 34.61 42.57
N THR A 760 -46.22 35.94 42.51
CA THR A 760 -47.37 36.76 42.91
C THR A 760 -48.51 36.68 41.88
N THR A 761 -49.65 36.13 42.31
CA THR A 761 -51.06 36.40 41.95
C THR A 761 -51.42 37.06 40.60
N LYS A 762 -52.24 36.36 39.79
CA LYS A 762 -53.71 36.62 39.65
C LYS A 762 -54.43 35.49 38.88
N ARG A 763 -55.63 35.15 39.37
CA ARG A 763 -56.59 34.11 38.90
C ARG A 763 -57.26 34.48 37.57
N ALA A 764 -57.64 33.46 36.78
CA ALA A 764 -59.01 33.28 36.25
C ALA A 764 -59.24 31.86 35.63
N THR A 765 -60.13 31.09 36.28
CA THR A 765 -61.19 30.19 35.74
C THR A 765 -60.95 29.19 34.60
N MET A 766 -61.13 27.89 34.89
CA MET A 766 -61.56 26.81 33.96
C MET A 766 -63.10 26.81 33.78
N PRO A 767 -63.69 26.03 32.83
CA PRO A 767 -64.18 24.68 33.21
C PRO A 767 -64.26 23.59 32.10
N SER A 768 -63.96 22.33 32.52
CA SER A 768 -64.71 21.07 32.22
C SER A 768 -64.56 20.43 30.81
N LEU A 769 -64.59 19.12 30.52
CA LEU A 769 -65.22 17.90 31.08
C LEU A 769 -64.40 16.64 30.67
N ARG A 770 -64.38 15.58 31.50
CA ARG A 770 -64.07 14.17 31.10
C ARG A 770 -65.37 13.45 30.67
N PRO A 771 -65.33 12.23 30.06
CA PRO A 771 -65.28 10.99 30.88
C PRO A 771 -64.57 9.73 30.28
N SER A 772 -64.18 8.79 31.17
CA SER A 772 -64.14 7.29 31.08
C SER A 772 -63.26 6.58 30.02
N LEU A 773 -62.53 5.47 30.20
CA LEU A 773 -62.43 4.31 31.15
C LEU A 773 -61.15 3.46 30.72
N PRO A 774 -60.89 2.24 31.22
CA PRO A 774 -60.10 1.85 32.40
C PRO A 774 -58.71 1.19 32.11
N SER A 775 -57.91 1.06 33.18
CA SER A 775 -56.63 0.34 33.24
C SER A 775 -56.75 -1.19 33.17
N MET A 776 -55.82 -1.86 32.48
CA MET A 776 -55.37 -3.21 32.84
C MET A 776 -53.86 -3.39 32.59
N LYS A 777 -53.20 -3.98 33.60
CA LYS A 777 -51.79 -4.38 33.66
C LYS A 777 -51.57 -5.66 32.85
N THR A 778 -50.38 -5.87 32.28
CA THR A 778 -49.39 -6.90 32.70
C THR A 778 -48.10 -6.84 31.87
N THR A 779 -47.02 -7.17 32.57
CA THR A 779 -45.59 -7.25 32.23
C THR A 779 -45.19 -8.46 31.38
N GLY A 780 -44.14 -8.30 30.57
CA GLY A 780 -43.32 -9.39 30.04
C GLY A 780 -42.03 -8.85 29.41
N TRP A 781 -40.92 -8.83 30.16
CA TRP A 781 -39.58 -8.54 29.64
C TRP A 781 -38.91 -9.87 29.23
N LEU A 782 -38.41 -9.95 28.00
CA LEU A 782 -37.57 -11.04 27.52
C LEU A 782 -36.11 -10.73 27.89
N GLN A 783 -35.46 -11.66 28.58
CA GLN A 783 -34.04 -11.61 28.93
C GLN A 783 -33.28 -12.51 27.97
N ALA A 784 -32.47 -11.94 27.08
CA ALA A 784 -31.51 -12.69 26.27
C ALA A 784 -30.18 -12.79 27.02
N ALA A 785 -29.66 -14.02 27.13
CA ALA A 785 -28.43 -14.35 27.83
C ALA A 785 -27.20 -14.11 26.93
N VAL A 786 -26.17 -13.48 27.49
CA VAL A 786 -24.82 -13.37 26.91
C VAL A 786 -23.93 -14.42 27.62
N PRO A 787 -23.13 -15.24 26.92
CA PRO A 787 -22.24 -16.20 27.56
C PRO A 787 -20.96 -15.54 28.08
N THR A 788 -20.58 -15.95 29.28
CA THR A 788 -19.42 -15.50 30.04
C THR A 788 -18.12 -16.11 29.48
N ILE A 789 -17.12 -15.28 29.16
CA ILE A 789 -15.73 -15.73 28.92
C ILE A 789 -14.87 -15.28 30.11
N TYR A 790 -14.06 -16.22 30.60
CA TYR A 790 -13.28 -16.21 31.83
C TYR A 790 -12.14 -15.16 31.85
N THR A 791 -11.93 -14.56 33.03
CA THR A 791 -10.78 -13.69 33.36
C THR A 791 -9.63 -14.47 34.01
N ALA A 792 -8.44 -14.25 33.45
CA ALA A 792 -7.12 -13.98 34.05
C ALA A 792 -6.55 -14.79 35.23
N ASP A 793 -5.27 -15.13 35.03
CA ASP A 793 -4.29 -15.74 35.91
C ASP A 793 -4.13 -15.09 37.30
N THR A 794 -3.95 -15.96 38.29
CA THR A 794 -3.45 -15.63 39.63
C THR A 794 -1.93 -15.69 39.70
N VAL A 795 -1.30 -14.61 40.14
CA VAL A 795 0.08 -14.60 40.65
C VAL A 795 0.10 -15.07 42.11
N THR A 796 0.81 -16.16 42.40
CA THR A 796 1.48 -16.39 43.69
C THR A 796 2.73 -17.26 43.47
N THR A 797 3.83 -16.78 44.07
CA THR A 797 5.24 -17.26 44.16
C THR A 797 6.09 -17.26 42.90
#